data_AF-A0A9P4PD60-F1
#
_entry.id   AF-A0A9P4PD60-F1
#
_cell.length_a   1.000
_cell.length_b   1.000
_cell.length_c   1.000
_cell.angle_alpha   90.00
_cell.angle_beta   90.00
_cell.angle_gamma   90.00
#
_symmetry.space_group_name_H-M   'P 1'
#
loop_
_entity.id
_entity.type
_entity.pdbx_description
1 polymer ?
#
loop_
_entity_poly.entity_id
_entity_poly.type
_entity_poly.pdbx_seq_one_letter_code
_entity_poly.pdbx_strand_id
1 'polypeptide(L)'
;MKLDTSLASSLMLAGSALGQVSKRYCDAASSICYSGWTGANGVTIGVALPNTTSPNFDTVLQVVSPIANGWVGFSWGGTMPYVPLTMGWVNKAANTVIYSSRMAFGLSMPQAYTGAEYTYLKGTGYNDTHWTLNVRCRGCSQWQDTEGKTVSLDSSNAASPFAHGLTNKAPIQPAKNTSVFNVHSTFGHWTLDLTQGKNVDFDKLVAANLIPDKPPATTSTSAPSSPTSSRTSTLSTSIVPSSTSGPIQTGVPRSCAGVSTFHSPILTANGWKAVKVAGNMVQPRGLVFDTAGRLLVIQNGLGITAHTIGNDGCFTSEKTVIAQRNLNHGIVLSQDGKTLYASSATQVYAWDYDTSTISVGNSSRIIISGMDNKGHVTRTLAFPPKHPTLLIVSHGSNDNFDYDAGNIKVGRSCIKAFDVTKTPTVGYNYASGGYQLGYGLRNGVGLAFDADGGLWEIENASDEIHRTIDGGSVDIHADNPADEINYIGDPSKENTKWYGYPTCYTIWAPDLIPDHKFAVGDQFVLTPNATFADATCNTKSVPAKLALQAHSAPLDAIFDKNYTNLYVTFHGSWNRNPSTGFKVVKVPFVKGANGFAPKSAIAQSNVTGYTDILRNPEVENCSTTQCFRPVSIAKDKFERMYITSDSGAEGELLMLGRA
;
A
#
# COMPACT_ATOMS: atom_id res chain seq x y z
N MET A 1 1.86 -46.50 -30.12
CA MET A 1 2.02 -47.54 -29.06
C MET A 1 2.10 -46.79 -27.74
N LYS A 2 1.27 -47.19 -26.76
CA LYS A 2 1.04 -46.49 -25.47
C LYS A 2 2.21 -46.71 -24.48
N LEU A 3 2.20 -45.85 -23.44
CA LEU A 3 2.93 -45.86 -22.15
C LEU A 3 4.39 -45.38 -22.24
N ASP A 4 4.92 -44.49 -21.40
CA ASP A 4 4.58 -44.11 -20.02
C ASP A 4 4.89 -42.65 -19.68
N THR A 5 4.06 -42.08 -18.82
CA THR A 5 4.19 -40.78 -18.14
C THR A 5 5.29 -40.79 -17.09
N SER A 6 6.28 -39.90 -17.21
CA SER A 6 7.27 -39.62 -16.16
C SER A 6 6.97 -38.28 -15.50
N LEU A 7 6.61 -38.32 -14.21
CA LEU A 7 6.53 -37.17 -13.32
C LEU A 7 7.86 -36.41 -13.33
N ALA A 8 7.84 -35.14 -13.74
CA ALA A 8 8.90 -34.19 -13.42
C ALA A 8 8.56 -33.56 -12.06
N SER A 9 9.28 -34.04 -11.05
CA SER A 9 9.15 -33.66 -9.64
C SER A 9 9.30 -32.16 -9.44
N SER A 10 8.24 -31.54 -8.91
CA SER A 10 8.29 -30.25 -8.24
C SER A 10 9.27 -30.38 -7.07
N LEU A 11 10.45 -29.76 -7.16
CA LEU A 11 11.22 -29.42 -5.97
C LEU A 11 10.48 -28.28 -5.27
N MET A 12 9.43 -28.63 -4.51
CA MET A 12 9.12 -27.86 -3.33
C MET A 12 10.39 -27.91 -2.48
N LEU A 13 11.02 -26.76 -2.21
CA LEU A 13 11.68 -26.63 -0.92
C LEU A 13 10.57 -26.69 0.13
N ALA A 14 10.12 -27.91 0.43
CA ALA A 14 9.63 -28.24 1.74
C ALA A 14 10.83 -28.07 2.67
N GLY A 15 11.08 -26.83 3.08
CA GLY A 15 11.72 -26.60 4.36
C GLY A 15 10.93 -27.45 5.34
N SER A 16 11.62 -28.38 5.99
CA SER A 16 11.05 -29.34 6.91
C SER A 16 10.05 -28.62 7.81
N ALA A 17 8.76 -28.81 7.57
CA ALA A 17 7.73 -28.47 8.52
C ALA A 17 7.89 -29.48 9.67
N LEU A 18 8.85 -29.21 10.56
CA LEU A 18 8.74 -29.68 11.93
C LEU A 18 7.37 -29.22 12.37
N GLY A 19 6.41 -30.16 12.50
CA GLY A 19 5.04 -29.84 12.85
C GLY A 19 5.06 -28.91 14.07
N GLN A 20 4.69 -27.64 13.87
CA GLN A 20 4.60 -26.70 14.97
C GLN A 20 3.41 -27.14 15.82
N VAL A 21 3.71 -27.75 16.96
CA VAL A 21 2.69 -28.18 17.92
C VAL A 21 2.47 -27.03 18.89
N SER A 22 1.28 -26.45 18.85
CA SER A 22 0.84 -25.52 19.89
C SER A 22 0.89 -26.21 21.26
N LYS A 23 1.30 -25.47 22.30
CA LYS A 23 1.47 -26.01 23.64
C LYS A 23 0.59 -25.26 24.64
N ARG A 24 -0.28 -25.99 25.34
CA ARG A 24 -0.97 -25.44 26.52
C ARG A 24 0.03 -25.10 27.63
N TYR A 25 -0.06 -23.91 28.19
CA TYR A 25 0.66 -23.54 29.41
C TYR A 25 -0.21 -22.60 30.26
N CYS A 26 0.01 -22.59 31.58
CA CYS A 26 -0.74 -21.73 32.49
C CYS A 26 0.21 -20.76 33.20
N ASP A 27 -0.12 -19.48 33.15
CA ASP A 27 0.65 -18.44 33.80
C ASP A 27 0.42 -18.49 35.32
N ALA A 28 1.49 -18.67 36.09
CA ALA A 28 1.38 -18.86 37.53
C ALA A 28 0.84 -17.61 38.25
N ALA A 29 1.09 -16.41 37.73
CA ALA A 29 0.66 -15.16 38.34
C ALA A 29 -0.84 -14.88 38.15
N SER A 30 -1.39 -15.22 36.98
CA SER A 30 -2.79 -14.95 36.64
C SER A 30 -3.70 -16.19 36.71
N SER A 31 -3.13 -17.39 36.77
CA SER A 31 -3.84 -18.67 36.62
C SER A 31 -4.55 -18.86 35.27
N ILE A 32 -4.28 -17.99 34.29
CA ILE A 32 -4.84 -18.09 32.94
C ILE A 32 -4.01 -19.09 32.13
N CYS A 33 -4.68 -20.01 31.44
CA CYS A 33 -4.04 -20.97 30.54
C CYS A 33 -4.19 -20.54 29.08
N TYR A 34 -3.10 -20.64 28.32
CA TYR A 34 -2.99 -20.21 26.93
C TYR A 34 -2.72 -21.39 26.02
N SER A 35 -3.18 -21.32 24.77
CA SER A 35 -2.57 -22.04 23.66
C SER A 35 -1.37 -21.23 23.18
N GLY A 36 -0.18 -21.81 23.25
CA GLY A 36 1.09 -21.11 23.07
C GLY A 36 1.88 -21.52 21.85
N TRP A 37 2.58 -20.55 21.27
CA TRP A 37 3.62 -20.72 20.27
C TRP A 37 4.89 -20.00 20.71
N THR A 38 6.05 -20.63 20.54
CA THR A 38 7.36 -19.99 20.77
C THR A 38 8.19 -20.09 19.49
N GLY A 39 8.57 -18.93 18.95
CA GLY A 39 9.41 -18.84 17.76
C GLY A 39 10.89 -19.04 18.05
N ALA A 40 11.65 -19.39 17.02
CA ALA A 40 13.12 -19.44 17.09
C ALA A 40 13.76 -18.07 17.41
N ASN A 41 12.98 -16.99 17.23
CA ASN A 41 13.32 -15.62 17.63
C ASN A 41 13.19 -15.34 19.14
N GLY A 42 12.83 -16.35 19.95
CA GLY A 42 12.65 -16.23 21.39
C GLY A 42 11.34 -15.58 21.83
N VAL A 43 10.47 -15.18 20.89
CA VAL A 43 9.14 -14.63 21.21
C VAL A 43 8.16 -15.77 21.49
N THR A 44 7.45 -15.67 22.61
CA THR A 44 6.33 -16.55 22.95
C THR A 44 5.02 -15.77 22.85
N ILE A 45 4.04 -16.31 22.13
CA ILE A 45 2.71 -15.74 21.98
C ILE A 45 1.69 -16.78 22.45
N GLY A 46 0.83 -16.37 23.39
CA GLY A 46 -0.23 -17.19 23.97
C GLY A 46 -1.60 -16.56 23.76
N VAL A 47 -2.58 -17.38 23.35
CA VAL A 47 -3.98 -16.98 23.24
C VAL A 47 -4.83 -17.79 24.22
N ALA A 48 -5.57 -17.09 25.07
CA ALA A 48 -6.51 -17.67 26.02
C ALA A 48 -7.94 -17.21 25.69
N LEU A 49 -8.87 -18.16 25.75
CA LEU A 49 -10.25 -18.01 25.28
C LEU A 49 -11.26 -18.46 26.35
N PRO A 50 -12.49 -17.92 26.32
CA PRO A 50 -13.61 -18.48 27.06
C PRO A 50 -14.00 -19.85 26.51
N ASN A 51 -14.66 -20.65 27.35
CA ASN A 51 -15.25 -21.93 26.93
C ASN A 51 -16.59 -21.74 26.19
N THR A 52 -16.58 -20.92 25.15
CA THR A 52 -17.71 -20.67 24.24
C THR A 52 -17.31 -21.01 22.81
N THR A 53 -18.29 -21.36 21.98
CA THR A 53 -18.10 -21.59 20.54
C THR A 53 -18.70 -20.50 19.67
N SER A 54 -19.45 -19.55 20.25
CA SER A 54 -20.15 -18.49 19.51
C SER A 54 -19.37 -17.18 19.56
N PRO A 55 -18.90 -16.64 18.42
CA PRO A 55 -18.37 -15.27 18.34
C PRO A 55 -19.52 -14.25 18.45
N ASN A 56 -19.29 -13.01 18.88
CA ASN A 56 -18.04 -12.40 19.36
C ASN A 56 -17.79 -12.76 20.84
N PHE A 57 -16.53 -12.99 21.20
CA PHE A 57 -16.08 -13.24 22.57
C PHE A 57 -14.78 -12.50 22.91
N ASP A 58 -14.59 -12.22 24.20
CA ASP A 58 -13.35 -11.64 24.72
C ASP A 58 -12.21 -12.65 24.57
N THR A 59 -11.01 -12.16 24.27
CA THR A 59 -9.78 -12.95 24.22
C THR A 59 -8.76 -12.40 25.20
N VAL A 60 -7.80 -13.21 25.61
CA VAL A 60 -6.59 -12.73 26.28
C VAL A 60 -5.38 -13.09 25.43
N LEU A 61 -4.54 -12.09 25.18
CA LEU A 61 -3.27 -12.23 24.48
C LEU A 61 -2.12 -12.04 25.48
N GLN A 62 -1.19 -12.99 25.49
CA GLN A 62 0.11 -12.83 26.10
C GLN A 62 1.20 -12.79 25.02
N VAL A 63 2.07 -11.78 25.06
CA VAL A 63 3.30 -11.72 24.27
C VAL A 63 4.47 -11.59 25.23
N VAL A 64 5.38 -12.57 25.23
CA VAL A 64 6.65 -12.53 25.95
C VAL A 64 7.76 -12.43 24.92
N SER A 65 8.60 -11.40 25.01
CA SER A 65 9.60 -11.10 23.99
C SER A 65 10.94 -10.72 24.61
N PRO A 66 12.07 -11.09 24.01
CA PRO A 66 13.38 -10.59 24.40
C PRO A 66 13.43 -9.06 24.41
N ILE A 67 14.13 -8.48 25.39
CA ILE A 67 14.23 -7.02 25.59
C ILE A 67 14.84 -6.28 24.39
N ALA A 68 15.61 -7.00 23.56
CA ALA A 68 16.24 -6.47 22.35
C ALA A 68 15.24 -6.16 21.23
N ASN A 69 14.03 -6.73 21.27
CA ASN A 69 12.99 -6.42 20.28
C ASN A 69 12.33 -5.09 20.62
N GLY A 70 12.43 -4.14 19.68
CA GLY A 70 11.85 -2.80 19.81
C GLY A 70 10.32 -2.81 19.78
N TRP A 71 9.71 -3.74 19.04
CA TRP A 71 8.29 -4.06 19.11
C TRP A 71 8.00 -5.47 18.58
N VAL A 72 6.88 -6.05 19.00
CA VAL A 72 6.29 -7.27 18.40
C VAL A 72 4.82 -6.99 18.05
N GLY A 73 4.42 -7.37 16.85
CA GLY A 73 3.06 -7.33 16.36
C GLY A 73 2.48 -8.72 16.21
N PHE A 74 1.22 -8.89 16.58
CA PHE A 74 0.42 -10.11 16.46
C PHE A 74 -0.79 -9.85 15.57
N SER A 75 -1.00 -10.71 14.56
CA SER A 75 -2.18 -10.70 13.70
C SER A 75 -3.15 -11.78 14.13
N TRP A 76 -4.40 -11.39 14.42
CA TRP A 76 -5.47 -12.28 14.86
C TRP A 76 -6.02 -13.22 13.79
N GLY A 77 -5.64 -13.06 12.52
CA GLY A 77 -6.24 -13.79 11.38
C GLY A 77 -5.24 -14.43 10.44
N GLY A 78 -3.93 -14.38 10.76
CA GLY A 78 -2.89 -15.00 9.96
C GLY A 78 -2.38 -14.17 8.78
N THR A 79 -3.02 -13.05 8.45
CA THR A 79 -2.55 -12.06 7.46
C THR A 79 -2.49 -10.67 8.09
N MET A 80 -1.74 -9.73 7.52
CA MET A 80 -1.65 -8.37 8.09
C MET A 80 -2.79 -7.44 7.65
N PRO A 81 -3.11 -7.33 6.34
CA PRO A 81 -4.18 -6.44 5.88
C PRO A 81 -5.56 -6.98 6.26
N TYR A 82 -6.48 -6.07 6.62
CA TYR A 82 -7.88 -6.35 6.97
C TYR A 82 -8.05 -7.32 8.14
N VAL A 83 -7.08 -7.33 9.05
CA VAL A 83 -7.09 -8.14 10.27
C VAL A 83 -6.72 -7.24 11.45
N PRO A 84 -7.39 -7.37 12.61
CA PRO A 84 -6.95 -6.70 13.83
C PRO A 84 -5.52 -7.10 14.17
N LEU A 85 -4.71 -6.11 14.51
CA LEU A 85 -3.34 -6.28 14.93
C LEU A 85 -3.19 -5.78 16.36
N THR A 86 -2.52 -6.57 17.19
CA THR A 86 -2.07 -6.15 18.52
C THR A 86 -0.58 -5.96 18.49
N MET A 87 -0.12 -4.73 18.73
CA MET A 87 1.30 -4.43 18.85
C MET A 87 1.67 -4.27 20.33
N GLY A 88 2.89 -4.63 20.70
CA GLY A 88 3.43 -4.44 22.05
C GLY A 88 4.89 -3.98 22.04
N TRP A 89 5.25 -3.11 22.98
CA TRP A 89 6.64 -2.68 23.21
C TRP A 89 6.83 -2.07 24.61
N VAL A 90 8.09 -1.91 25.01
CA VAL A 90 8.46 -1.32 26.31
C VAL A 90 8.18 0.19 26.33
N ASN A 91 7.45 0.63 27.35
CA ASN A 91 7.28 2.03 27.72
C ASN A 91 8.07 2.33 29.00
N LYS A 92 9.33 2.74 28.84
CA LYS A 92 10.22 3.09 29.97
C LYS A 92 9.69 4.26 30.80
N ALA A 93 8.99 5.22 30.18
CA ALA A 93 8.48 6.40 30.87
C ALA A 93 7.39 6.06 31.90
N ALA A 94 6.57 5.05 31.60
CA ALA A 94 5.56 4.52 32.52
C ALA A 94 6.02 3.26 33.28
N ASN A 95 7.29 2.86 33.13
CA ASN A 95 7.87 1.64 33.70
C ASN A 95 6.99 0.39 33.44
N THR A 96 6.53 0.22 32.21
CA THR A 96 5.62 -0.87 31.82
C THR A 96 5.81 -1.27 30.35
N VAL A 97 4.94 -2.15 29.85
CA VAL A 97 4.77 -2.48 28.42
C VAL A 97 3.43 -1.92 27.96
N ILE A 98 3.38 -1.36 26.77
CA ILE A 98 2.18 -0.75 26.21
C ILE A 98 1.64 -1.58 25.04
N TYR A 99 0.31 -1.64 24.88
CA TYR A 99 -0.31 -2.19 23.67
C TYR A 99 -0.62 -1.08 22.67
N SER A 100 -0.79 -1.46 21.39
CA SER A 100 -1.41 -0.62 20.38
C SER A 100 -2.35 -1.42 19.51
N SER A 101 -3.61 -0.98 19.41
CA SER A 101 -4.63 -1.61 18.57
C SER A 101 -4.55 -1.03 17.16
N ARG A 102 -4.29 -1.90 16.18
CA ARG A 102 -4.05 -1.50 14.81
C ARG A 102 -4.82 -2.33 13.78
N MET A 103 -4.97 -1.80 12.58
CA MET A 103 -5.42 -2.52 11.40
C MET A 103 -4.74 -1.90 10.17
N ALA A 104 -4.24 -2.74 9.27
CA ALA A 104 -3.69 -2.30 7.99
C ALA A 104 -4.72 -2.50 6.89
N PHE A 105 -4.75 -1.59 5.90
CA PHE A 105 -5.63 -1.69 4.71
C PHE A 105 -4.80 -1.91 3.43
N GLY A 106 -3.61 -2.49 3.59
CA GLY A 106 -2.62 -2.75 2.54
C GLY A 106 -1.21 -2.89 3.14
N LEU A 107 -0.18 -2.98 2.29
CA LEU A 107 1.23 -3.01 2.70
C LEU A 107 1.72 -1.60 3.10
N SER A 108 1.16 -1.07 4.18
CA SER A 108 1.39 0.29 4.67
C SER A 108 1.37 0.32 6.19
N MET A 109 1.75 1.45 6.79
CA MET A 109 1.74 1.63 8.24
C MET A 109 0.33 1.32 8.81
N PRO A 110 0.18 0.36 9.74
CA PRO A 110 -1.13 0.07 10.32
C PRO A 110 -1.74 1.27 11.04
N GLN A 111 -3.02 1.53 10.78
CA GLN A 111 -3.77 2.63 11.39
C GLN A 111 -4.34 2.22 12.74
N ALA A 112 -4.73 3.19 13.57
CA ALA A 112 -5.43 2.90 14.83
C ALA A 112 -6.74 2.16 14.55
N TYR A 113 -6.99 1.06 15.25
CA TYR A 113 -8.20 0.26 15.11
C TYR A 113 -9.11 0.45 16.31
N THR A 114 -10.31 0.98 16.07
CA THR A 114 -11.30 1.26 17.14
C THR A 114 -12.31 0.13 17.32
N GLY A 115 -12.24 -0.93 16.50
CA GLY A 115 -13.11 -2.10 16.65
C GLY A 115 -12.69 -3.05 17.77
N ALA A 116 -11.59 -2.74 18.47
CA ALA A 116 -11.12 -3.52 19.60
C ALA A 116 -10.78 -2.65 20.81
N GLU A 117 -11.12 -3.13 22.00
CA GLU A 117 -10.80 -2.54 23.30
C GLU A 117 -9.81 -3.44 24.03
N TYR A 118 -8.78 -2.86 24.65
CA TYR A 118 -7.78 -3.60 25.40
C TYR A 118 -7.73 -3.12 26.84
N THR A 119 -7.51 -4.06 27.75
CA THR A 119 -7.22 -3.75 29.16
C THR A 119 -6.08 -4.64 29.63
N TYR A 120 -5.16 -4.06 30.38
CA TYR A 120 -4.02 -4.80 30.92
C TYR A 120 -4.42 -5.80 31.98
N LEU A 121 -3.65 -6.89 32.03
CA LEU A 121 -3.73 -7.92 33.06
C LEU A 121 -2.41 -8.00 33.85
N LYS A 122 -2.49 -8.60 35.04
CA LYS A 122 -1.33 -8.97 35.85
C LYS A 122 -0.28 -9.72 35.00
N GLY A 123 0.99 -9.47 35.28
CA GLY A 123 2.12 -10.00 34.51
C GLY A 123 2.58 -9.10 33.36
N THR A 124 1.85 -8.02 33.04
CA THR A 124 2.36 -6.99 32.12
C THR A 124 3.52 -6.23 32.76
N GLY A 125 4.62 -6.08 32.04
CA GLY A 125 5.83 -5.38 32.52
C GLY A 125 7.08 -5.87 31.81
N TYR A 126 8.25 -5.45 32.28
CA TYR A 126 9.53 -5.90 31.71
C TYR A 126 10.61 -6.04 32.79
N ASN A 127 11.67 -6.78 32.46
CA ASN A 127 12.89 -6.92 33.24
C ASN A 127 14.11 -6.78 32.32
N ASP A 128 15.30 -7.12 32.82
CA ASP A 128 16.56 -6.94 32.09
C ASP A 128 16.69 -7.81 30.83
N THR A 129 15.87 -8.85 30.70
CA THR A 129 16.00 -9.84 29.61
C THR A 129 14.77 -9.90 28.71
N HIS A 130 13.58 -9.63 29.25
CA HIS A 130 12.32 -9.80 28.54
C HIS A 130 11.30 -8.73 28.91
N TRP A 131 10.34 -8.53 28.02
CA TRP A 131 9.11 -7.82 28.30
C TRP A 131 7.90 -8.70 28.03
N THR A 132 6.83 -8.49 28.80
CA THR A 132 5.58 -9.22 28.73
C THR A 132 4.43 -8.24 28.55
N LEU A 133 3.65 -8.42 27.50
CA LEU A 133 2.34 -7.79 27.34
C LEU A 133 1.27 -8.84 27.65
N ASN A 134 0.44 -8.60 28.66
CA ASN A 134 -0.72 -9.43 28.96
C ASN A 134 -1.99 -8.58 28.94
N VAL A 135 -2.86 -8.81 27.96
CA VAL A 135 -4.03 -7.95 27.71
C VAL A 135 -5.27 -8.76 27.39
N ARG A 136 -6.39 -8.39 28.00
CA ARG A 136 -7.71 -8.76 27.47
C ARG A 136 -7.96 -7.92 26.22
N CYS A 137 -8.41 -8.54 25.13
CA CYS A 137 -8.98 -7.85 23.98
C CYS A 137 -10.47 -8.18 23.81
N ARG A 138 -11.31 -7.14 23.75
CA ARG A 138 -12.69 -7.23 23.29
C ARG A 138 -12.77 -6.82 21.83
N GLY A 139 -13.42 -7.59 20.98
CA GLY A 139 -13.53 -7.30 19.54
C GLY A 139 -12.37 -7.81 18.67
N CYS A 140 -11.38 -8.50 19.25
CA CYS A 140 -10.34 -9.17 18.45
C CYS A 140 -10.79 -10.50 17.85
N SER A 141 -11.87 -11.11 18.34
CA SER A 141 -12.35 -12.40 17.83
C SER A 141 -13.28 -12.28 16.62
N GLN A 142 -13.63 -11.06 16.20
CA GLN A 142 -14.50 -10.82 15.04
C GLN A 142 -14.19 -9.47 14.39
N TRP A 143 -14.09 -9.43 13.06
CA TRP A 143 -13.79 -8.22 12.28
C TRP A 143 -14.37 -8.30 10.86
N GLN A 144 -14.17 -7.26 10.05
CA GLN A 144 -14.55 -7.23 8.63
C GLN A 144 -13.33 -7.49 7.75
N ASP A 145 -13.47 -8.38 6.76
CA ASP A 145 -12.44 -8.64 5.75
C ASP A 145 -12.40 -7.55 4.67
N THR A 146 -11.60 -7.77 3.61
CA THR A 146 -11.46 -6.84 2.48
C THR A 146 -12.76 -6.57 1.72
N GLU A 147 -13.78 -7.42 1.83
CA GLU A 147 -15.10 -7.21 1.22
C GLU A 147 -16.12 -6.65 2.20
N GLY A 148 -15.70 -6.31 3.43
CA GLY A 148 -16.61 -5.91 4.49
C GLY A 148 -17.37 -7.08 5.12
N LYS A 149 -17.07 -8.34 4.74
CA LYS A 149 -17.74 -9.51 5.30
C LYS A 149 -17.21 -9.79 6.69
N THR A 150 -18.12 -10.13 7.61
CA THR A 150 -17.75 -10.51 8.97
C THR A 150 -16.99 -11.84 8.97
N VAL A 151 -15.79 -11.81 9.56
CA VAL A 151 -14.93 -12.96 9.83
C VAL A 151 -14.77 -13.10 11.34
N SER A 152 -14.64 -14.32 11.84
CA SER A 152 -14.49 -14.58 13.28
C SER A 152 -13.53 -15.74 13.54
N LEU A 153 -12.90 -15.71 14.71
CA LEU A 153 -12.15 -16.84 15.22
C LEU A 153 -13.09 -18.01 15.50
N ASP A 154 -12.71 -19.18 15.00
CA ASP A 154 -13.30 -20.44 15.46
C ASP A 154 -12.51 -20.96 16.66
N SER A 155 -13.08 -20.77 17.85
CA SER A 155 -12.52 -21.26 19.12
C SER A 155 -12.33 -22.78 19.20
N SER A 156 -12.91 -23.55 18.28
CA SER A 156 -12.79 -25.01 18.21
C SER A 156 -11.76 -25.47 17.17
N ASN A 157 -11.14 -24.53 16.46
CA ASN A 157 -10.16 -24.85 15.43
C ASN A 157 -8.82 -25.29 16.05
N ALA A 158 -8.42 -26.52 15.75
CA ALA A 158 -7.17 -27.11 16.20
C ALA A 158 -5.92 -26.61 15.43
N ALA A 159 -6.11 -25.80 14.38
CA ALA A 159 -5.05 -25.23 13.56
C ALA A 159 -5.44 -23.82 13.06
N SER A 160 -5.84 -22.95 13.99
CA SER A 160 -6.20 -21.56 13.66
C SER A 160 -4.97 -20.76 13.22
N PRO A 161 -5.00 -20.08 12.04
CA PRO A 161 -3.84 -19.38 11.52
C PRO A 161 -3.62 -18.03 12.19
N PHE A 162 -2.37 -17.75 12.54
CA PHE A 162 -1.90 -16.48 13.09
C PHE A 162 -0.59 -16.06 12.42
N ALA A 163 -0.24 -14.79 12.60
CA ALA A 163 1.03 -14.27 12.12
C ALA A 163 1.62 -13.29 13.13
N HIS A 164 2.93 -13.07 13.00
CA HIS A 164 3.64 -12.08 13.78
C HIS A 164 4.62 -11.29 12.91
N GLY A 165 4.98 -10.10 13.38
CA GLY A 165 6.08 -9.30 12.86
C GLY A 165 6.86 -8.70 14.02
N LEU A 166 8.18 -8.52 13.87
CA LEU A 166 9.02 -7.88 14.88
C LEU A 166 10.23 -7.18 14.26
N THR A 167 10.84 -6.30 15.05
CA THR A 167 12.13 -5.70 14.75
C THR A 167 12.80 -5.23 16.04
N ASN A 168 14.11 -5.01 15.98
CA ASN A 168 14.89 -4.40 17.06
C ASN A 168 14.73 -2.87 17.12
N LYS A 169 14.17 -2.23 16.08
CA LYS A 169 13.92 -0.79 16.05
C LYS A 169 12.70 -0.43 16.90
N ALA A 170 12.89 0.41 17.91
CA ALA A 170 11.78 0.91 18.72
C ALA A 170 10.84 1.81 17.90
N PRO A 171 9.55 1.93 18.29
CA PRO A 171 8.68 2.97 17.77
C PRO A 171 9.25 4.38 17.99
N ILE A 172 8.85 5.35 17.17
CA ILE A 172 9.39 6.73 17.24
C ILE A 172 9.09 7.41 18.59
N GLN A 173 7.92 7.15 19.17
CA GLN A 173 7.49 7.68 20.47
C GLN A 173 7.04 6.53 21.38
N PRO A 174 7.95 5.75 21.99
CA PRO A 174 7.60 4.52 22.73
C PRO A 174 6.59 4.74 23.88
N ALA A 175 6.47 5.96 24.40
CA ALA A 175 5.50 6.32 25.42
C ALA A 175 4.04 6.46 24.93
N LYS A 176 3.78 6.42 23.62
CA LYS A 176 2.44 6.58 23.03
C LYS A 176 2.01 5.34 22.27
N ASN A 177 0.85 4.78 22.60
CA ASN A 177 0.28 3.67 21.83
C ASN A 177 -0.05 4.06 20.38
N THR A 178 -0.23 5.34 20.10
CA THR A 178 -0.42 5.86 18.73
C THR A 178 0.89 6.04 17.95
N SER A 179 2.05 5.76 18.55
CA SER A 179 3.35 5.89 17.89
C SER A 179 3.40 5.17 16.56
N VAL A 180 4.09 5.80 15.62
CA VAL A 180 4.47 5.21 14.34
C VAL A 180 5.71 4.33 14.53
N PHE A 181 5.88 3.36 13.65
CA PHE A 181 6.98 2.40 13.68
C PHE A 181 7.33 1.95 12.26
N ASN A 182 8.58 1.50 12.07
CA ASN A 182 9.05 1.00 10.79
C ASN A 182 8.53 -0.41 10.53
N VAL A 183 8.65 -0.87 9.28
CA VAL A 183 8.35 -2.26 8.89
C VAL A 183 9.18 -3.26 9.71
N HIS A 184 8.63 -4.44 9.99
CA HIS A 184 9.36 -5.51 10.67
C HIS A 184 10.54 -5.99 9.83
N SER A 185 11.62 -6.43 10.50
CA SER A 185 12.74 -7.13 9.87
C SER A 185 12.60 -8.65 9.91
N THR A 186 11.62 -9.16 10.69
CA THR A 186 11.32 -10.59 10.80
C THR A 186 9.82 -10.76 10.96
N PHE A 187 9.25 -11.75 10.28
CA PHE A 187 7.84 -12.08 10.35
C PHE A 187 7.65 -13.58 10.12
N GLY A 188 6.45 -14.08 10.41
CA GLY A 188 6.13 -15.47 10.09
C GLY A 188 4.70 -15.84 10.40
N HIS A 189 4.23 -16.88 9.71
CA HIS A 189 2.91 -17.48 9.85
C HIS A 189 3.02 -18.80 10.60
N TRP A 190 2.01 -19.11 11.41
CA TRP A 190 1.97 -20.29 12.26
C TRP A 190 0.52 -20.57 12.64
N THR A 191 0.26 -21.71 13.29
CA THR A 191 -1.08 -22.09 13.73
C THR A 191 -1.11 -22.37 15.23
N LEU A 192 -2.29 -22.20 15.85
CA LEU A 192 -2.58 -22.69 17.20
C LEU A 192 -3.78 -23.63 17.22
N ASP A 193 -3.70 -24.64 18.07
CA ASP A 193 -4.88 -25.33 18.57
C ASP A 193 -5.58 -24.45 19.61
N LEU A 194 -6.64 -23.75 19.22
CA LEU A 194 -7.37 -22.85 20.11
C LEU A 194 -8.14 -23.59 21.21
N THR A 195 -8.38 -24.90 21.05
CA THR A 195 -9.03 -25.71 22.10
C THR A 195 -8.16 -25.78 23.36
N GLN A 196 -6.83 -25.73 23.18
CA GLN A 196 -5.86 -25.72 24.27
C GLN A 196 -5.85 -24.39 25.05
N GLY A 197 -6.41 -23.31 24.52
CA GLY A 197 -6.47 -22.00 25.17
C GLY A 197 -7.75 -21.78 25.99
N LYS A 198 -8.67 -22.75 26.05
CA LYS A 198 -9.94 -22.59 26.76
C LYS A 198 -9.76 -22.58 28.28
N ASN A 199 -10.44 -21.65 28.94
CA ASN A 199 -10.47 -21.53 30.39
C ASN A 199 -11.91 -21.63 30.92
N VAL A 200 -12.08 -22.37 32.01
CA VAL A 200 -13.32 -22.38 32.81
C VAL A 200 -13.41 -21.07 33.58
N ASP A 201 -14.62 -20.53 33.73
CA ASP A 201 -14.87 -19.24 34.42
C ASP A 201 -14.01 -18.08 33.87
N PHE A 202 -13.78 -18.06 32.56
CA PHE A 202 -12.88 -17.11 31.89
C PHE A 202 -13.15 -15.66 32.29
N ASP A 203 -14.40 -15.20 32.31
CA ASP A 203 -14.74 -13.81 32.66
C ASP A 203 -14.34 -13.48 34.11
N LYS A 204 -14.51 -14.43 35.03
CA LYS A 204 -14.11 -14.29 36.43
C LYS A 204 -12.59 -14.28 36.58
N LEU A 205 -11.88 -15.13 35.84
CA LEU A 205 -10.42 -15.16 35.79
C LEU A 205 -9.86 -13.84 35.24
N VAL A 206 -10.43 -13.33 34.14
CA VAL A 206 -10.04 -12.05 33.56
C VAL A 206 -10.29 -10.93 34.56
N ALA A 207 -11.49 -10.84 35.14
CA ALA A 207 -11.84 -9.81 36.12
C ALA A 207 -10.91 -9.79 37.33
N ALA A 208 -10.50 -10.96 37.84
CA ALA A 208 -9.56 -11.08 38.97
C ALA A 208 -8.12 -10.60 38.63
N ASN A 209 -7.80 -10.44 37.35
CA ASN A 209 -6.47 -10.11 36.85
C ASN A 209 -6.36 -8.73 36.20
N LEU A 210 -7.44 -7.97 36.06
CA LEU A 210 -7.40 -6.61 35.54
C LEU A 210 -6.49 -5.73 36.41
N ILE A 211 -5.67 -4.91 35.75
CA ILE A 211 -4.92 -3.84 36.41
C ILE A 211 -5.51 -2.48 36.02
N PRO A 212 -5.70 -1.53 36.97
CA PRO A 212 -6.14 -0.17 36.64
C PRO A 212 -5.12 0.54 35.74
N ASP A 213 -5.60 1.22 34.70
CA ASP A 213 -4.73 1.88 33.72
C ASP A 213 -3.79 2.91 34.37
N LYS A 214 -2.48 2.74 34.16
CA LYS A 214 -1.43 3.75 34.38
C LYS A 214 -0.61 3.89 33.08
N PRO A 215 -0.21 5.11 32.70
CA PRO A 215 -0.70 5.86 31.52
C PRO A 215 0.22 5.80 30.26
N PRO A 216 -0.06 6.55 29.15
CA PRO A 216 -1.04 7.64 29.01
C PRO A 216 -2.38 7.29 28.41
N ALA A 217 -3.39 7.73 29.17
CA ALA A 217 -4.58 8.45 28.74
C ALA A 217 -4.70 8.68 27.23
N THR A 218 -5.78 8.15 26.68
CA THR A 218 -6.38 8.60 25.44
C THR A 218 -6.48 10.13 25.44
N THR A 219 -5.61 10.82 24.68
CA THR A 219 -6.11 12.01 23.99
C THR A 219 -7.09 11.48 22.97
N SER A 220 -8.37 11.65 23.28
CA SER A 220 -9.44 11.56 22.29
C SER A 220 -9.13 12.56 21.17
N THR A 221 -8.45 12.13 20.11
CA THR A 221 -8.90 12.53 18.79
C THR A 221 -10.20 11.77 18.60
N SER A 222 -11.30 12.43 18.95
CA SER A 222 -12.61 12.05 18.49
C SER A 222 -12.52 11.78 16.98
N ALA A 223 -12.71 10.52 16.58
CA ALA A 223 -13.42 10.31 15.33
C ALA A 223 -14.71 11.14 15.43
N PRO A 224 -15.16 11.85 14.38
CA PRO A 224 -16.44 12.51 14.43
C PRO A 224 -17.52 11.44 14.65
N SER A 225 -17.91 11.26 15.91
CA SER A 225 -19.12 10.57 16.28
C SER A 225 -20.24 11.48 15.84
N SER A 226 -20.87 11.21 14.70
CA SER A 226 -22.13 11.84 14.34
C SER A 226 -23.14 11.58 15.45
N PRO A 227 -23.59 12.57 16.23
CA PRO A 227 -24.85 12.42 16.94
C PRO A 227 -25.93 12.83 15.94
N THR A 228 -26.90 11.95 15.72
CA THR A 228 -28.20 12.35 15.19
C THR A 228 -28.81 13.33 16.19
N SER A 229 -28.55 14.63 16.00
CA SER A 229 -29.14 15.71 16.78
C SER A 229 -29.52 16.83 15.83
N SER A 230 -30.83 16.93 15.60
CA SER A 230 -31.49 18.07 15.00
C SER A 230 -31.25 19.30 15.87
N ARG A 231 -30.27 20.13 15.50
CA ARG A 231 -30.18 21.50 15.99
C ARG A 231 -30.09 22.46 14.82
N THR A 232 -31.20 23.17 14.63
CA THR A 232 -31.36 24.34 13.79
C THR A 232 -30.33 25.40 14.22
N SER A 233 -29.35 25.70 13.38
CA SER A 233 -28.56 26.93 13.48
C SER A 233 -28.90 27.82 12.29
N THR A 234 -29.71 28.83 12.54
CA THR A 234 -29.86 29.98 11.66
C THR A 234 -28.61 30.85 11.80
N LEU A 235 -27.68 30.72 10.87
CA LEU A 235 -26.68 31.75 10.58
C LEU A 235 -27.03 32.35 9.22
N SER A 236 -27.73 33.48 9.29
CA SER A 236 -27.84 34.41 8.17
C SER A 236 -26.49 35.06 7.94
N THR A 237 -25.95 34.88 6.74
CA THR A 237 -25.03 35.85 6.13
C THR A 237 -25.26 35.85 4.63
N SER A 238 -25.46 37.06 4.13
CA SER A 238 -25.79 37.44 2.76
C SER A 238 -24.98 36.68 1.70
N ILE A 239 -25.70 36.05 0.78
CA ILE A 239 -25.15 35.47 -0.45
C ILE A 239 -24.73 36.63 -1.36
N VAL A 240 -23.42 36.80 -1.53
CA VAL A 240 -22.90 37.39 -2.77
C VAL A 240 -22.63 36.22 -3.71
N PRO A 241 -23.29 36.13 -4.87
CA PRO A 241 -23.03 35.06 -5.82
C PRO A 241 -21.66 35.32 -6.47
N SER A 242 -20.63 34.58 -6.05
CA SER A 242 -19.34 34.58 -6.74
C SER A 242 -19.25 33.36 -7.66
N SER A 243 -19.11 33.65 -8.95
CA SER A 243 -18.85 32.74 -10.06
C SER A 243 -17.70 31.76 -9.80
N THR A 244 -17.93 30.47 -10.06
CA THR A 244 -16.94 29.37 -10.25
C THR A 244 -15.73 29.36 -9.31
N SER A 245 -15.79 28.51 -8.28
CA SER A 245 -14.77 28.32 -7.22
C SER A 245 -13.55 27.50 -7.68
N GLY A 246 -12.85 28.00 -8.69
CA GLY A 246 -11.57 27.43 -9.12
C GLY A 246 -10.42 28.39 -8.85
N PRO A 247 -9.17 27.92 -8.86
CA PRO A 247 -8.04 28.80 -8.72
C PRO A 247 -8.02 29.84 -9.85
N ILE A 248 -7.59 31.05 -9.50
CA ILE A 248 -7.37 32.17 -10.43
C ILE A 248 -5.88 32.56 -10.42
N GLN A 249 -5.19 32.35 -9.29
CA GLN A 249 -3.75 32.52 -9.20
C GLN A 249 -3.04 31.34 -9.85
N THR A 250 -2.00 31.63 -10.63
CA THR A 250 -1.27 30.64 -11.42
C THR A 250 -0.05 30.06 -10.70
N GLY A 251 0.47 30.77 -9.69
CA GLY A 251 1.65 30.36 -8.94
C GLY A 251 1.32 29.46 -7.75
N VAL A 252 2.37 28.89 -7.15
CA VAL A 252 2.30 28.21 -5.85
C VAL A 252 2.37 29.27 -4.75
N PRO A 253 1.39 29.34 -3.83
CA PRO A 253 1.42 30.29 -2.73
C PRO A 253 2.54 29.96 -1.73
N ARG A 254 2.92 30.93 -0.90
CA ARG A 254 3.95 30.72 0.14
C ARG A 254 3.49 29.77 1.25
N SER A 255 2.20 29.81 1.57
CA SER A 255 1.56 29.04 2.63
C SER A 255 0.05 28.97 2.37
N CYS A 256 -0.61 27.93 2.86
CA CYS A 256 -2.06 27.87 2.92
C CYS A 256 -2.58 28.21 4.33
N ALA A 257 -3.65 28.99 4.42
CA ALA A 257 -4.20 29.43 5.71
C ALA A 257 -4.70 28.22 6.52
N GLY A 258 -4.32 28.15 7.81
CA GLY A 258 -4.73 27.07 8.71
C GLY A 258 -4.04 25.72 8.46
N VAL A 259 -3.10 25.64 7.50
CA VAL A 259 -2.34 24.42 7.23
C VAL A 259 -0.98 24.50 7.93
N SER A 260 -0.65 23.46 8.68
CA SER A 260 0.66 23.34 9.33
C SER A 260 1.78 23.24 8.31
N THR A 261 3.03 23.42 8.75
CA THR A 261 4.18 23.10 7.91
C THR A 261 4.24 21.60 7.62
N PHE A 262 5.06 21.22 6.64
CA PHE A 262 5.37 19.81 6.40
C PHE A 262 5.88 19.11 7.65
N HIS A 263 5.49 17.85 7.82
CA HIS A 263 6.02 17.00 8.89
C HIS A 263 7.53 16.81 8.76
N SER A 264 7.98 16.60 7.52
CA SER A 264 9.39 16.40 7.16
C SER A 264 9.84 17.54 6.23
N PRO A 265 11.10 18.01 6.32
CA PRO A 265 11.55 19.05 5.40
C PRO A 265 11.51 18.58 3.95
N ILE A 266 11.24 19.50 3.03
CA ILE A 266 11.26 19.25 1.59
C ILE A 266 12.17 20.25 0.88
N LEU A 267 12.83 19.79 -0.17
CA LEU A 267 13.69 20.58 -1.04
C LEU A 267 13.12 20.55 -2.46
N THR A 268 13.12 21.70 -3.13
CA THR A 268 12.72 21.82 -4.53
C THR A 268 13.91 22.21 -5.39
N ALA A 269 13.88 21.82 -6.67
CA ALA A 269 14.86 22.27 -7.64
C ALA A 269 14.71 23.77 -7.93
N ASN A 270 15.75 24.41 -8.47
CA ASN A 270 15.69 25.82 -8.86
C ASN A 270 14.50 26.11 -9.79
N GLY A 271 13.74 27.16 -9.46
CA GLY A 271 12.52 27.54 -10.20
C GLY A 271 11.27 26.71 -9.86
N TRP A 272 11.30 25.91 -8.80
CA TRP A 272 10.16 25.18 -8.26
C TRP A 272 9.82 25.61 -6.83
N LYS A 273 8.54 25.60 -6.51
CA LYS A 273 7.99 25.86 -5.17
C LYS A 273 7.02 24.75 -4.77
N ALA A 274 7.00 24.44 -3.49
CA ALA A 274 6.06 23.49 -2.90
C ALA A 274 5.44 24.06 -1.63
N VAL A 275 4.17 23.78 -1.41
CA VAL A 275 3.41 24.20 -0.23
C VAL A 275 2.50 23.06 0.21
N LYS A 276 2.39 22.84 1.53
CA LYS A 276 1.42 21.89 2.08
C LYS A 276 0.03 22.50 1.99
N VAL A 277 -0.93 21.74 1.45
CA VAL A 277 -2.34 22.17 1.32
C VAL A 277 -3.27 21.39 2.24
N ALA A 278 -2.87 20.21 2.71
CA ALA A 278 -3.56 19.45 3.73
C ALA A 278 -2.59 18.59 4.57
N GLY A 279 -2.99 18.28 5.79
CA GLY A 279 -2.29 17.39 6.72
C GLY A 279 -3.29 16.54 7.52
N ASN A 280 -2.78 15.63 8.34
CA ASN A 280 -3.57 14.66 9.13
C ASN A 280 -4.58 13.83 8.32
N MET A 281 -4.31 13.60 7.03
CA MET A 281 -5.13 12.73 6.20
C MET A 281 -4.87 11.26 6.54
N VAL A 282 -5.89 10.42 6.39
CA VAL A 282 -5.85 8.98 6.62
C VAL A 282 -5.26 8.29 5.38
N GLN A 283 -3.93 8.16 5.33
CA GLN A 283 -3.18 7.53 4.22
C GLN A 283 -3.72 7.92 2.83
N PRO A 284 -3.59 9.20 2.43
CA PRO A 284 -4.11 9.66 1.16
C PRO A 284 -3.34 9.02 0.00
N ARG A 285 -4.07 8.42 -0.95
CA ARG A 285 -3.54 7.66 -2.09
C ARG A 285 -3.94 8.34 -3.40
N GLY A 286 -4.78 7.69 -4.22
CA GLY A 286 -5.24 8.22 -5.50
C GLY A 286 -6.03 9.50 -5.35
N LEU A 287 -5.93 10.37 -6.35
CA LEU A 287 -6.65 11.65 -6.38
C LEU A 287 -7.07 12.00 -7.81
N VAL A 288 -8.21 12.66 -7.95
CA VAL A 288 -8.73 13.11 -9.25
C VAL A 288 -9.49 14.42 -9.08
N PHE A 289 -9.42 15.30 -10.08
CA PHE A 289 -10.27 16.49 -10.13
C PHE A 289 -11.68 16.13 -10.59
N ASP A 290 -12.68 16.73 -9.95
CA ASP A 290 -14.03 16.77 -10.51
C ASP A 290 -14.21 17.91 -11.53
N THR A 291 -15.36 17.94 -12.20
CA THR A 291 -15.65 18.95 -13.23
C THR A 291 -15.87 20.36 -12.68
N ALA A 292 -16.03 20.53 -11.37
CA ALA A 292 -16.04 21.82 -10.70
C ALA A 292 -14.64 22.27 -10.23
N GLY A 293 -13.60 21.47 -10.46
CA GLY A 293 -12.22 21.77 -10.07
C GLY A 293 -11.91 21.50 -8.60
N ARG A 294 -12.72 20.67 -7.92
CA ARG A 294 -12.41 20.17 -6.57
C ARG A 294 -11.62 18.89 -6.65
N LEU A 295 -10.88 18.56 -5.61
CA LEU A 295 -10.05 17.37 -5.57
C LEU A 295 -10.75 16.26 -4.78
N LEU A 296 -11.01 15.12 -5.42
CA LEU A 296 -11.44 13.90 -4.76
C LEU A 296 -10.20 13.08 -4.41
N VAL A 297 -10.10 12.61 -3.17
CA VAL A 297 -8.93 11.89 -2.65
C VAL A 297 -9.37 10.60 -1.97
N ILE A 298 -8.76 9.47 -2.35
CA ILE A 298 -8.87 8.22 -1.62
C ILE A 298 -8.03 8.33 -0.36
N GLN A 299 -8.66 8.12 0.80
CA GLN A 299 -8.02 7.98 2.09
C GLN A 299 -8.15 6.52 2.53
N ASN A 300 -7.08 5.74 2.39
CA ASN A 300 -7.12 4.28 2.59
C ASN A 300 -7.51 3.95 4.04
N GLY A 301 -8.55 3.15 4.25
CA GLY A 301 -9.14 2.89 5.57
C GLY A 301 -10.25 3.86 6.00
N LEU A 302 -10.53 4.90 5.20
CA LEU A 302 -11.63 5.85 5.42
C LEU A 302 -12.65 5.83 4.26
N GLY A 303 -12.20 6.06 3.03
CA GLY A 303 -13.06 6.19 1.85
C GLY A 303 -12.61 7.35 0.94
N ILE A 304 -13.56 8.11 0.37
CA ILE A 304 -13.28 9.24 -0.53
C ILE A 304 -13.69 10.55 0.11
N THR A 305 -12.79 11.52 0.14
CA THR A 305 -13.05 12.91 0.55
C THR A 305 -12.94 13.85 -0.64
N ALA A 306 -13.79 14.89 -0.65
CA ALA A 306 -13.74 15.98 -1.62
C ALA A 306 -13.20 17.24 -0.95
N HIS A 307 -12.29 17.95 -1.62
CA HIS A 307 -11.64 19.16 -1.13
C HIS A 307 -11.90 20.33 -2.07
N THR A 308 -12.54 21.37 -1.56
CA THR A 308 -12.82 22.59 -2.34
C THR A 308 -11.56 23.45 -2.44
N ILE A 309 -11.20 23.86 -3.64
CA ILE A 309 -9.98 24.64 -3.91
C ILE A 309 -10.32 26.12 -4.07
N GLY A 310 -9.61 26.97 -3.30
CA GLY A 310 -9.74 28.42 -3.34
C GLY A 310 -8.96 29.08 -4.48
N ASN A 311 -9.02 30.42 -4.54
CA ASN A 311 -8.42 31.22 -5.60
C ASN A 311 -6.89 31.07 -5.72
N ASP A 312 -6.22 30.79 -4.61
CA ASP A 312 -4.77 30.56 -4.49
C ASP A 312 -4.37 29.09 -4.69
N GLY A 313 -5.33 28.19 -4.89
CA GLY A 313 -5.12 26.75 -4.97
C GLY A 313 -5.13 26.01 -3.63
N CYS A 314 -5.23 26.72 -2.49
CA CYS A 314 -5.33 26.09 -1.18
C CYS A 314 -6.71 25.49 -0.96
N PHE A 315 -6.79 24.46 -0.11
CA PHE A 315 -8.09 23.91 0.29
C PHE A 315 -8.84 24.86 1.23
N THR A 316 -10.14 24.97 1.01
CA THR A 316 -11.05 25.85 1.76
C THR A 316 -12.08 25.08 2.56
N SER A 317 -12.45 23.88 2.11
CA SER A 317 -13.35 22.98 2.84
C SER A 317 -13.11 21.54 2.42
N GLU A 318 -13.57 20.60 3.25
CA GLU A 318 -13.59 19.18 2.95
C GLU A 318 -14.96 18.55 3.22
N LYS A 319 -15.24 17.42 2.57
CA LYS A 319 -16.45 16.60 2.79
C LYS A 319 -16.15 15.14 2.49
N THR A 320 -16.53 14.22 3.38
CA THR A 320 -16.55 12.79 3.06
C THR A 320 -17.68 12.50 2.07
N VAL A 321 -17.33 11.97 0.90
CA VAL A 321 -18.27 11.62 -0.18
C VAL A 321 -18.70 10.16 -0.07
N ILE A 322 -17.73 9.27 0.17
CA ILE A 322 -17.95 7.83 0.35
C ILE A 322 -17.22 7.39 1.62
N ALA A 323 -17.93 6.70 2.52
CA ALA A 323 -17.36 6.09 3.72
C ALA A 323 -17.26 4.58 3.54
N GLN A 324 -16.23 4.13 2.81
CA GLN A 324 -16.02 2.73 2.47
C GLN A 324 -14.54 2.39 2.64
N ARG A 325 -14.22 1.65 3.72
CA ARG A 325 -12.84 1.46 4.20
C ARG A 325 -11.96 0.55 3.33
N ASN A 326 -12.57 -0.27 2.47
CA ASN A 326 -11.82 -1.16 1.58
C ASN A 326 -11.34 -0.49 0.29
N LEU A 327 -11.70 0.78 0.03
CA LEU A 327 -11.11 1.57 -1.05
C LEU A 327 -9.67 1.94 -0.70
N ASN A 328 -8.71 1.58 -1.55
CA ASN A 328 -7.30 1.61 -1.18
C ASN A 328 -6.37 2.43 -2.10
N HIS A 329 -6.73 2.68 -3.36
CA HIS A 329 -5.87 3.44 -4.28
C HIS A 329 -6.60 4.03 -5.49
N GLY A 330 -7.13 3.19 -6.39
CA GLY A 330 -7.65 3.64 -7.67
C GLY A 330 -8.88 4.52 -7.54
N ILE A 331 -8.87 5.66 -8.22
CA ILE A 331 -9.99 6.60 -8.34
C ILE A 331 -9.92 7.28 -9.71
N VAL A 332 -11.05 7.34 -10.42
CA VAL A 332 -11.16 8.08 -11.67
C VAL A 332 -12.60 8.54 -11.87
N LEU A 333 -12.79 9.66 -12.56
CA LEU A 333 -14.11 10.17 -12.94
C LEU A 333 -14.33 9.91 -14.44
N SER A 334 -15.56 9.57 -14.84
CA SER A 334 -15.92 9.55 -16.25
C SER A 334 -15.66 10.91 -16.89
N GLN A 335 -15.38 10.95 -18.20
CA GLN A 335 -15.05 12.19 -18.91
C GLN A 335 -16.18 13.25 -18.82
N ASP A 336 -17.44 12.82 -18.73
CA ASP A 336 -18.59 13.71 -18.56
C ASP A 336 -18.80 14.19 -17.11
N GLY A 337 -18.00 13.68 -16.17
CA GLY A 337 -18.04 14.04 -14.75
C GLY A 337 -19.16 13.42 -13.94
N LYS A 338 -19.95 12.49 -14.52
CA LYS A 338 -21.18 11.99 -13.90
C LYS A 338 -21.06 10.65 -13.19
N THR A 339 -19.95 9.94 -13.37
CA THR A 339 -19.73 8.64 -12.73
C THR A 339 -18.36 8.61 -12.08
N LEU A 340 -18.34 8.40 -10.75
CA LEU A 340 -17.13 8.20 -9.98
C LEU A 340 -16.82 6.72 -9.88
N TYR A 341 -15.60 6.33 -10.25
CA TYR A 341 -15.10 4.96 -10.12
C TYR A 341 -14.02 4.92 -9.06
N ALA A 342 -14.03 3.87 -8.24
CA ALA A 342 -12.96 3.60 -7.28
C ALA A 342 -12.80 2.11 -7.05
N SER A 343 -11.63 1.68 -6.59
CA SER A 343 -11.31 0.27 -6.44
C SER A 343 -10.98 -0.14 -5.01
N SER A 344 -11.42 -1.34 -4.62
CA SER A 344 -10.80 -2.13 -3.54
C SER A 344 -9.67 -3.00 -4.11
N ALA A 345 -9.15 -3.91 -3.30
CA ALA A 345 -8.22 -4.95 -3.76
C ALA A 345 -8.82 -5.91 -4.80
N THR A 346 -10.13 -6.10 -4.75
CA THR A 346 -10.84 -7.20 -5.42
C THR A 346 -11.86 -6.75 -6.45
N GLN A 347 -12.30 -5.48 -6.36
CA GLN A 347 -13.41 -4.94 -7.13
C GLN A 347 -13.16 -3.51 -7.61
N VAL A 348 -13.79 -3.17 -8.74
CA VAL A 348 -14.00 -1.78 -9.17
C VAL A 348 -15.47 -1.45 -9.04
N TYR A 349 -15.74 -0.39 -8.29
CA TYR A 349 -17.07 0.14 -8.05
C TYR A 349 -17.31 1.38 -8.91
N ALA A 350 -18.58 1.66 -9.21
CA ALA A 350 -19.02 2.91 -9.82
C ALA A 350 -20.24 3.48 -9.10
N TRP A 351 -20.24 4.79 -8.93
CA TRP A 351 -21.37 5.55 -8.40
C TRP A 351 -21.75 6.68 -9.35
N ASP A 352 -23.05 6.97 -9.46
CA ASP A 352 -23.49 8.24 -10.02
C ASP A 352 -22.99 9.36 -9.12
N TYR A 353 -22.33 10.36 -9.70
CA TYR A 353 -21.70 11.47 -9.00
C TYR A 353 -22.36 12.79 -9.39
N ASP A 354 -22.87 13.50 -8.39
CA ASP A 354 -23.42 14.83 -8.55
C ASP A 354 -22.41 15.87 -8.08
N THR A 355 -21.77 16.51 -9.06
CA THR A 355 -20.83 17.60 -8.85
C THR A 355 -21.49 18.81 -8.18
N SER A 356 -22.79 19.07 -8.35
CA SER A 356 -23.42 20.25 -7.73
C SER A 356 -23.56 20.10 -6.21
N THR A 357 -23.81 18.88 -5.73
CA THR A 357 -24.05 18.58 -4.30
C THR A 357 -22.87 17.90 -3.60
N ILE A 358 -21.81 17.55 -4.34
CA ILE A 358 -20.64 16.81 -3.85
C ILE A 358 -21.11 15.49 -3.21
N SER A 359 -21.89 14.72 -3.95
CA SER A 359 -22.52 13.50 -3.46
C SER A 359 -22.50 12.39 -4.48
N VAL A 360 -22.70 11.16 -4.00
CA VAL A 360 -22.91 9.99 -4.84
C VAL A 360 -24.29 9.39 -4.60
N GLY A 361 -24.79 8.63 -5.56
CA GLY A 361 -25.99 7.82 -5.37
C GLY A 361 -25.85 6.83 -4.20
N ASN A 362 -26.98 6.44 -3.61
CA ASN A 362 -27.04 5.56 -2.41
C ASN A 362 -26.52 4.14 -2.63
N SER A 363 -26.26 3.74 -3.89
CA SER A 363 -25.79 2.40 -4.24
C SER A 363 -24.67 2.48 -5.26
N SER A 364 -23.65 1.62 -5.09
CA SER A 364 -22.63 1.36 -6.10
C SER A 364 -23.05 0.28 -7.08
N ARG A 365 -22.46 0.28 -8.27
CA ARG A 365 -22.45 -0.83 -9.22
C ARG A 365 -21.07 -1.48 -9.23
N ILE A 366 -21.00 -2.80 -9.32
CA ILE A 366 -19.73 -3.51 -9.55
C ILE A 366 -19.45 -3.52 -11.05
N ILE A 367 -18.32 -2.93 -11.44
CA ILE A 367 -17.87 -2.88 -12.84
C ILE A 367 -16.94 -4.06 -13.13
N ILE A 368 -16.03 -4.34 -12.21
CA ILE A 368 -15.06 -5.44 -12.30
C ILE A 368 -14.97 -6.10 -10.93
N SER A 369 -14.85 -7.43 -10.90
CA SER A 369 -14.61 -8.24 -9.70
C SER A 369 -13.62 -9.38 -9.96
N GLY A 370 -13.32 -10.17 -8.93
CA GLY A 370 -12.46 -11.36 -9.05
C GLY A 370 -10.98 -11.04 -9.20
N MET A 371 -10.54 -9.86 -8.75
CA MET A 371 -9.14 -9.53 -8.57
C MET A 371 -8.63 -10.14 -7.25
N ASP A 372 -7.39 -10.62 -7.22
CA ASP A 372 -6.80 -11.26 -6.03
C ASP A 372 -6.57 -10.21 -4.94
N ASN A 373 -6.49 -10.60 -3.66
CA ASN A 373 -6.25 -9.69 -2.54
C ASN A 373 -4.94 -9.96 -1.78
N LYS A 374 -4.06 -10.79 -2.35
CA LYS A 374 -2.72 -11.09 -1.85
C LYS A 374 -1.66 -10.22 -2.55
N GLY A 375 -0.49 -10.12 -1.94
CA GLY A 375 0.66 -9.37 -2.47
C GLY A 375 0.32 -7.91 -2.75
N HIS A 376 0.37 -7.52 -4.02
CA HIS A 376 0.10 -6.17 -4.50
C HIS A 376 -1.40 -5.94 -4.69
N VAL A 377 -2.00 -5.16 -3.79
CA VAL A 377 -3.46 -5.02 -3.67
C VAL A 377 -4.04 -3.74 -4.26
N THR A 378 -3.24 -2.85 -4.83
CA THR A 378 -3.74 -1.63 -5.49
C THR A 378 -4.26 -1.91 -6.89
N ARG A 379 -5.37 -1.29 -7.29
CA ARG A 379 -5.93 -1.39 -8.64
C ARG A 379 -6.02 -0.01 -9.28
N THR A 380 -4.99 0.40 -10.01
CA THR A 380 -5.00 1.72 -10.65
C THR A 380 -6.09 1.78 -11.72
N LEU A 381 -6.83 2.87 -11.77
CA LEU A 381 -7.92 3.11 -12.72
C LEU A 381 -7.57 4.29 -13.61
N ALA A 382 -7.79 4.17 -14.92
CA ALA A 382 -7.60 5.30 -15.83
C ALA A 382 -8.55 5.23 -17.03
N PHE A 383 -9.07 6.39 -17.44
CA PHE A 383 -9.75 6.53 -18.74
C PHE A 383 -8.78 7.10 -19.77
N PRO A 384 -8.54 6.43 -20.91
CA PRO A 384 -7.75 6.98 -21.99
C PRO A 384 -8.41 8.25 -22.55
N PRO A 385 -7.68 9.37 -22.71
CA PRO A 385 -8.26 10.64 -23.17
C PRO A 385 -9.00 10.56 -24.52
N LYS A 386 -8.59 9.63 -25.40
CA LYS A 386 -9.18 9.42 -26.73
C LYS A 386 -10.24 8.31 -26.78
N HIS A 387 -10.42 7.55 -25.71
CA HIS A 387 -11.35 6.42 -25.63
C HIS A 387 -12.12 6.42 -24.30
N PRO A 388 -13.05 7.37 -24.10
CA PRO A 388 -13.65 7.63 -22.80
C PRO A 388 -14.62 6.56 -22.30
N THR A 389 -14.90 5.54 -23.12
CA THR A 389 -15.68 4.37 -22.73
C THR A 389 -14.81 3.20 -22.24
N LEU A 390 -13.49 3.29 -22.41
CA LEU A 390 -12.55 2.26 -21.97
C LEU A 390 -12.03 2.59 -20.58
N LEU A 391 -12.28 1.71 -19.62
CA LEU A 391 -11.66 1.76 -18.31
C LEU A 391 -10.43 0.84 -18.30
N ILE A 392 -9.26 1.43 -18.05
CA ILE A 392 -8.01 0.71 -17.86
C ILE A 392 -7.85 0.36 -16.39
N VAL A 393 -7.49 -0.89 -16.11
CA VAL A 393 -7.24 -1.38 -14.75
C VAL A 393 -5.91 -2.11 -14.71
N SER A 394 -5.05 -1.73 -13.76
CA SER A 394 -3.79 -2.42 -13.46
C SER A 394 -3.95 -3.38 -12.29
N HIS A 395 -3.31 -4.55 -12.36
CA HIS A 395 -3.30 -5.56 -11.30
C HIS A 395 -1.89 -6.13 -11.12
N GLY A 396 -1.30 -5.96 -9.94
CA GLY A 396 0.04 -6.45 -9.61
C GLY A 396 0.09 -7.97 -9.29
N SER A 397 1.26 -8.44 -8.89
CA SER A 397 1.52 -9.84 -8.51
C SER A 397 1.02 -10.17 -7.10
N ASN A 398 0.80 -11.46 -6.84
CA ASN A 398 0.46 -11.96 -5.50
C ASN A 398 1.66 -12.11 -4.56
N ASP A 399 2.88 -12.04 -5.08
CA ASP A 399 4.12 -12.24 -4.34
C ASP A 399 5.27 -11.50 -5.04
N ASN A 400 6.44 -11.50 -4.44
CA ASN A 400 7.66 -10.98 -5.05
C ASN A 400 8.07 -11.74 -6.32
N PHE A 401 7.84 -13.07 -6.33
CA PHE A 401 8.08 -13.97 -7.47
C PHE A 401 6.85 -14.83 -7.76
N ASP A 402 5.87 -14.24 -8.44
CA ASP A 402 4.61 -14.87 -8.85
C ASP A 402 4.76 -15.54 -10.22
N TYR A 403 5.35 -16.75 -10.25
CA TYR A 403 5.58 -17.52 -11.48
C TYR A 403 4.31 -17.82 -12.28
N ASP A 404 3.16 -17.96 -11.62
CA ASP A 404 1.88 -18.14 -12.28
C ASP A 404 1.49 -16.93 -13.13
N ALA A 405 1.89 -15.72 -12.74
CA ALA A 405 1.63 -14.50 -13.52
C ALA A 405 2.39 -14.46 -14.86
N GLY A 406 3.37 -15.36 -15.07
CA GLY A 406 3.96 -15.62 -16.39
C GLY A 406 2.97 -16.24 -17.39
N ASN A 407 1.79 -16.70 -16.93
CA ASN A 407 0.69 -17.10 -17.79
C ASN A 407 -0.36 -15.97 -17.87
N ILE A 408 -0.49 -15.37 -19.05
CA ILE A 408 -1.45 -14.29 -19.34
C ILE A 408 -2.89 -14.57 -18.86
N LYS A 409 -3.34 -15.83 -18.85
CA LYS A 409 -4.70 -16.21 -18.45
C LYS A 409 -4.97 -16.06 -16.95
N VAL A 410 -3.91 -15.98 -16.14
CA VAL A 410 -4.00 -15.82 -14.69
C VAL A 410 -4.52 -14.43 -14.33
N GLY A 411 -4.29 -13.42 -15.19
CA GLY A 411 -4.82 -12.08 -14.96
C GLY A 411 -4.18 -11.37 -13.76
N ARG A 412 -2.87 -11.55 -13.55
CA ARG A 412 -2.04 -10.84 -12.56
C ARG A 412 -0.77 -10.33 -13.22
N SER A 413 -0.13 -9.35 -12.59
CA SER A 413 1.03 -8.61 -13.14
C SER A 413 0.77 -8.14 -14.56
N CYS A 414 -0.36 -7.46 -14.74
CA CYS A 414 -0.87 -7.14 -16.06
C CYS A 414 -1.84 -5.95 -16.03
N ILE A 415 -2.00 -5.31 -17.19
CA ILE A 415 -2.96 -4.23 -17.41
C ILE A 415 -4.03 -4.72 -18.40
N LYS A 416 -5.30 -4.43 -18.11
CA LYS A 416 -6.43 -4.77 -18.98
C LYS A 416 -7.34 -3.59 -19.23
N ALA A 417 -8.09 -3.65 -20.33
CA ALA A 417 -9.08 -2.65 -20.73
C ALA A 417 -10.50 -3.24 -20.73
N PHE A 418 -11.48 -2.45 -20.30
CA PHE A 418 -12.88 -2.85 -20.19
C PHE A 418 -13.79 -1.75 -20.76
N ASP A 419 -14.73 -2.11 -21.64
CA ASP A 419 -15.71 -1.16 -22.17
C ASP A 419 -16.86 -0.98 -21.18
N VAL A 420 -16.90 0.15 -20.46
CA VAL A 420 -17.87 0.37 -19.39
C VAL A 420 -19.31 0.44 -19.90
N THR A 421 -19.51 0.72 -21.19
CA THR A 421 -20.86 0.75 -21.80
C THR A 421 -21.45 -0.64 -22.00
N LYS A 422 -20.62 -1.69 -21.94
CA LYS A 422 -21.00 -3.09 -22.11
C LYS A 422 -20.87 -3.90 -20.82
N THR A 423 -20.75 -3.23 -19.68
CA THR A 423 -20.60 -3.87 -18.37
C THR A 423 -21.75 -4.84 -18.11
N PRO A 424 -21.48 -6.14 -17.88
CA PRO A 424 -22.50 -7.10 -17.48
C PRO A 424 -23.15 -6.69 -16.15
N THR A 425 -24.39 -7.13 -15.88
CA THR A 425 -25.10 -6.80 -14.63
C THR A 425 -24.32 -7.18 -13.37
N VAL A 426 -23.54 -8.26 -13.41
CA VAL A 426 -22.68 -8.74 -12.31
C VAL A 426 -21.26 -8.16 -12.33
N GLY A 427 -20.97 -7.26 -13.27
CA GLY A 427 -19.62 -6.79 -13.59
C GLY A 427 -18.83 -7.79 -14.44
N TYR A 428 -17.68 -7.35 -14.93
CA TYR A 428 -16.68 -8.24 -15.53
C TYR A 428 -15.93 -9.01 -14.45
N ASN A 429 -15.56 -10.26 -14.71
CA ASN A 429 -14.46 -10.88 -13.98
C ASN A 429 -13.13 -10.37 -14.57
N TYR A 430 -12.17 -9.94 -13.74
CA TYR A 430 -10.93 -9.34 -14.25
C TYR A 430 -10.12 -10.28 -15.13
N ALA A 431 -9.93 -11.53 -14.72
CA ALA A 431 -9.09 -12.48 -15.45
C ALA A 431 -9.71 -12.86 -16.80
N SER A 432 -11.03 -13.09 -16.86
CA SER A 432 -11.70 -13.59 -18.07
C SER A 432 -12.42 -12.53 -18.92
N GLY A 433 -12.71 -11.34 -18.38
CA GLY A 433 -13.34 -10.23 -19.08
C GLY A 433 -12.34 -9.23 -19.68
N GLY A 434 -12.82 -8.23 -20.43
CA GLY A 434 -11.97 -7.22 -21.06
C GLY A 434 -10.96 -7.81 -22.05
N TYR A 435 -9.96 -7.00 -22.44
CA TYR A 435 -8.83 -7.47 -23.25
C TYR A 435 -7.48 -7.04 -22.65
N GLN A 436 -6.41 -7.72 -23.05
CA GLN A 436 -5.07 -7.49 -22.50
C GLN A 436 -4.44 -6.22 -23.07
N LEU A 437 -3.74 -5.45 -22.23
CA LEU A 437 -2.86 -4.36 -22.66
C LEU A 437 -1.37 -4.65 -22.43
N GLY A 438 -1.04 -5.63 -21.61
CA GLY A 438 0.32 -6.15 -21.43
C GLY A 438 0.39 -7.00 -20.17
N TYR A 439 1.30 -7.96 -20.11
CA TYR A 439 1.49 -8.83 -18.93
C TYR A 439 2.97 -9.06 -18.65
N GLY A 440 3.30 -9.61 -17.47
CA GLY A 440 4.69 -9.62 -16.99
C GLY A 440 5.14 -8.24 -16.53
N LEU A 441 4.20 -7.46 -15.98
CA LEU A 441 4.38 -6.16 -15.34
C LEU A 441 4.13 -6.38 -13.83
N ARG A 442 5.18 -6.63 -13.04
CA ARG A 442 5.12 -7.06 -11.63
C ARG A 442 4.04 -6.31 -10.85
N ASN A 443 4.13 -4.99 -10.80
CA ASN A 443 3.23 -4.09 -10.11
C ASN A 443 3.26 -2.67 -10.71
N GLY A 444 2.68 -2.52 -11.91
CA GLY A 444 2.56 -1.25 -12.61
C GLY A 444 1.48 -0.32 -12.06
N VAL A 445 1.81 0.42 -11.00
CA VAL A 445 0.85 1.31 -10.32
C VAL A 445 0.67 2.61 -11.09
N GLY A 446 1.74 3.21 -11.62
CA GLY A 446 1.65 4.48 -12.34
C GLY A 446 1.21 4.27 -13.78
N LEU A 447 0.21 5.06 -14.23
CA LEU A 447 -0.29 5.04 -15.61
C LEU A 447 -0.38 6.47 -16.15
N ALA A 448 0.19 6.71 -17.33
CA ALA A 448 0.13 8.01 -17.99
C ALA A 448 -0.19 7.88 -19.49
N PHE A 449 -0.78 8.92 -20.08
CA PHE A 449 -1.07 8.97 -21.51
C PHE A 449 -0.32 10.11 -22.19
N ASP A 450 0.34 9.82 -23.31
CA ASP A 450 0.93 10.84 -24.16
C ASP A 450 -0.11 11.56 -25.05
N ALA A 451 0.32 12.55 -25.84
CA ALA A 451 -0.57 13.32 -26.71
C ALA A 451 -1.20 12.48 -27.84
N ASP A 452 -0.54 11.39 -28.22
CA ASP A 452 -1.04 10.46 -29.23
C ASP A 452 -2.08 9.49 -28.64
N GLY A 453 -2.22 9.48 -27.31
CA GLY A 453 -3.11 8.59 -26.57
C GLY A 453 -2.46 7.26 -26.20
N GLY A 454 -1.15 7.13 -26.42
CA GLY A 454 -0.37 5.95 -26.02
C GLY A 454 -0.26 5.84 -24.51
N LEU A 455 -0.49 4.64 -23.99
CA LEU A 455 -0.39 4.31 -22.58
C LEU A 455 1.08 4.02 -22.20
N TRP A 456 1.50 4.64 -21.11
CA TRP A 456 2.78 4.45 -20.43
C TRP A 456 2.52 3.88 -19.04
N GLU A 457 3.28 2.85 -18.68
CA GLU A 457 3.23 2.19 -17.38
C GLU A 457 4.54 2.48 -16.62
N ILE A 458 4.43 2.56 -15.30
CA ILE A 458 5.56 2.81 -14.41
C ILE A 458 5.58 1.74 -13.31
N GLU A 459 6.66 0.97 -13.31
CA GLU A 459 6.78 -0.35 -12.69
C GLU A 459 7.49 -0.31 -11.34
N ASN A 460 7.06 -1.17 -10.42
CA ASN A 460 7.79 -1.49 -9.19
C ASN A 460 8.39 -2.90 -9.32
N ALA A 461 9.71 -2.98 -9.48
CA ALA A 461 10.41 -4.23 -9.78
C ALA A 461 10.63 -5.12 -8.53
N SER A 462 11.25 -6.29 -8.71
CA SER A 462 11.36 -7.30 -7.64
C SER A 462 12.33 -6.94 -6.51
N ASP A 463 11.96 -7.39 -5.33
CA ASP A 463 12.72 -7.26 -4.08
C ASP A 463 13.71 -8.43 -3.92
N GLU A 464 14.75 -8.27 -3.09
CA GLU A 464 15.60 -9.37 -2.57
C GLU A 464 16.20 -10.27 -3.66
N ILE A 465 16.48 -9.71 -4.84
CA ILE A 465 16.93 -10.52 -5.97
C ILE A 465 18.37 -10.98 -5.81
N HIS A 466 18.64 -12.21 -6.25
CA HIS A 466 19.97 -12.80 -6.27
C HIS A 466 20.26 -13.34 -7.68
N ARG A 467 21.52 -13.24 -8.12
CA ARG A 467 22.00 -13.83 -9.37
C ARG A 467 22.75 -15.13 -9.08
N THR A 468 22.44 -16.19 -9.82
CA THR A 468 23.24 -17.42 -9.80
C THR A 468 24.49 -17.25 -10.65
N ILE A 469 25.68 -17.32 -10.05
CA ILE A 469 26.98 -17.24 -10.71
C ILE A 469 27.81 -18.46 -10.30
N ASP A 470 28.26 -19.27 -11.26
CA ASP A 470 29.04 -20.49 -11.03
C ASP A 470 28.43 -21.44 -9.97
N GLY A 471 27.08 -21.49 -9.92
CA GLY A 471 26.32 -22.29 -8.96
C GLY A 471 26.17 -21.67 -7.56
N GLY A 472 26.82 -20.54 -7.30
CA GLY A 472 26.63 -19.73 -6.09
C GLY A 472 25.48 -18.72 -6.22
N SER A 473 24.94 -18.27 -5.09
CA SER A 473 23.93 -17.19 -5.02
C SER A 473 24.61 -15.89 -4.64
N VAL A 474 24.57 -14.89 -5.53
CA VAL A 474 25.14 -13.56 -5.31
C VAL A 474 23.99 -12.57 -5.10
N ASP A 475 23.97 -11.94 -3.93
CA ASP A 475 23.02 -10.87 -3.64
C ASP A 475 23.36 -9.62 -4.49
N ILE A 476 22.37 -9.17 -5.26
CA ILE A 476 22.48 -7.99 -6.12
C ILE A 476 21.34 -6.99 -5.85
N HIS A 477 20.53 -7.22 -4.81
CA HIS A 477 19.28 -6.48 -4.61
C HIS A 477 19.52 -4.98 -4.40
N ALA A 478 20.62 -4.57 -3.76
CA ALA A 478 20.82 -3.19 -3.33
C ALA A 478 20.67 -2.17 -4.47
N ASP A 479 21.08 -2.53 -5.69
CA ASP A 479 20.97 -1.66 -6.86
C ASP A 479 20.49 -2.40 -8.11
N ASN A 480 19.82 -3.54 -7.97
CA ASN A 480 19.09 -4.21 -9.04
C ASN A 480 17.82 -4.88 -8.48
N PRO A 481 16.78 -5.11 -9.30
CA PRO A 481 16.66 -4.67 -10.68
C PRO A 481 16.19 -3.21 -10.75
N ALA A 482 16.28 -2.61 -11.93
CA ALA A 482 15.71 -1.29 -12.18
C ALA A 482 14.19 -1.30 -11.99
N ASP A 483 13.64 -0.24 -11.39
CA ASP A 483 12.24 0.12 -11.66
C ASP A 483 12.13 0.60 -13.12
N GLU A 484 10.95 0.60 -13.72
CA GLU A 484 10.84 0.77 -15.18
C GLU A 484 9.80 1.82 -15.59
N ILE A 485 10.02 2.43 -16.77
CA ILE A 485 8.96 3.06 -17.55
C ILE A 485 8.75 2.23 -18.81
N ASN A 486 7.57 1.65 -18.96
CA ASN A 486 7.20 0.83 -20.10
C ASN A 486 6.23 1.56 -21.05
N TYR A 487 6.39 1.35 -22.36
CA TYR A 487 5.40 1.77 -23.34
C TYR A 487 4.45 0.62 -23.66
N ILE A 488 3.18 0.82 -23.36
CA ILE A 488 2.13 -0.18 -23.52
C ILE A 488 1.48 -0.07 -24.90
N GLY A 489 1.36 1.14 -25.44
CA GLY A 489 0.80 1.39 -26.77
C GLY A 489 -0.61 1.96 -26.74
N ASP A 490 -1.31 1.85 -27.86
CA ASP A 490 -2.68 2.34 -28.05
C ASP A 490 -3.66 1.49 -27.22
N PRO A 491 -4.29 2.06 -26.17
CA PRO A 491 -5.14 1.31 -25.26
C PRO A 491 -6.43 0.80 -25.91
N SER A 492 -6.80 1.24 -27.12
CA SER A 492 -7.94 0.69 -27.87
C SER A 492 -7.65 -0.63 -28.58
N LYS A 493 -6.38 -1.08 -28.58
CA LYS A 493 -5.93 -2.30 -29.26
C LYS A 493 -5.41 -3.29 -28.24
N GLU A 494 -5.78 -4.55 -28.43
CA GLU A 494 -5.24 -5.62 -27.59
C GLU A 494 -3.72 -5.73 -27.78
N ASN A 495 -3.02 -5.83 -26.65
CA ASN A 495 -1.60 -6.07 -26.58
C ASN A 495 -1.33 -7.25 -25.63
N THR A 496 -0.98 -8.39 -26.21
CA THR A 496 -0.65 -9.64 -25.49
C THR A 496 0.85 -9.81 -25.31
N LYS A 497 1.66 -8.75 -25.43
CA LYS A 497 3.11 -8.84 -25.25
C LYS A 497 3.48 -9.01 -23.77
N TRP A 498 4.59 -9.71 -23.56
CA TRP A 498 5.18 -9.97 -22.25
C TRP A 498 6.30 -8.96 -21.96
N TYR A 499 6.31 -8.39 -20.76
CA TYR A 499 7.27 -7.37 -20.32
C TYR A 499 8.35 -7.91 -19.36
N GLY A 500 8.36 -9.21 -19.13
CA GLY A 500 9.53 -9.92 -18.58
C GLY A 500 9.34 -10.51 -17.19
N TYR A 501 8.56 -9.90 -16.31
CA TYR A 501 8.32 -10.49 -14.99
C TYR A 501 7.58 -11.84 -15.11
N PRO A 502 7.92 -12.87 -14.30
CA PRO A 502 8.88 -12.87 -13.19
C PRO A 502 10.26 -13.46 -13.53
N THR A 503 10.67 -13.45 -14.80
CA THR A 503 11.89 -14.15 -15.24
C THR A 503 12.96 -13.20 -15.77
N CYS A 504 12.56 -12.21 -16.56
CA CYS A 504 13.42 -11.19 -17.14
C CYS A 504 13.28 -9.89 -16.34
N TYR A 505 14.41 -9.30 -16.01
CA TYR A 505 14.53 -8.08 -15.22
C TYR A 505 15.42 -7.08 -15.95
N THR A 506 15.25 -5.80 -15.66
CA THR A 506 16.07 -4.73 -16.25
C THR A 506 17.24 -4.36 -15.34
N ILE A 507 18.43 -4.19 -15.91
CA ILE A 507 19.64 -3.85 -15.17
C ILE A 507 19.69 -2.37 -14.82
N TRP A 508 20.06 -2.07 -13.58
CA TRP A 508 20.42 -0.74 -13.12
C TRP A 508 21.92 -0.62 -12.80
N ALA A 509 22.47 -1.55 -12.03
CA ALA A 509 23.89 -1.56 -11.66
C ALA A 509 24.61 -2.79 -12.28
N PRO A 510 25.16 -2.67 -13.51
CA PRO A 510 25.78 -3.79 -14.21
C PRO A 510 27.01 -4.35 -13.47
N ASP A 511 27.75 -3.50 -12.75
CA ASP A 511 28.97 -3.91 -12.03
C ASP A 511 28.71 -4.91 -10.89
N LEU A 512 27.47 -5.05 -10.42
CA LEU A 512 27.09 -6.05 -9.42
C LEU A 512 26.89 -7.46 -10.01
N ILE A 513 26.93 -7.60 -11.35
CA ILE A 513 26.68 -8.86 -12.06
C ILE A 513 27.92 -9.19 -12.92
N PRO A 514 28.99 -9.74 -12.31
CA PRO A 514 30.30 -9.86 -12.97
C PRO A 514 30.39 -11.01 -14.00
N ASP A 515 29.39 -11.89 -14.08
CA ASP A 515 29.40 -13.05 -14.99
C ASP A 515 29.08 -12.68 -16.46
N HIS A 516 28.62 -11.46 -16.71
CA HIS A 516 28.38 -10.94 -18.06
C HIS A 516 28.67 -9.44 -18.14
N LYS A 517 28.95 -8.95 -19.35
CA LYS A 517 29.09 -7.51 -19.59
C LYS A 517 27.76 -6.90 -19.97
N PHE A 518 27.14 -6.21 -19.02
CA PHE A 518 25.86 -5.53 -19.22
C PHE A 518 26.01 -4.02 -19.29
N ALA A 519 25.02 -3.38 -19.91
CA ALA A 519 24.74 -1.95 -19.79
C ALA A 519 23.48 -1.72 -18.96
N VAL A 520 23.33 -0.50 -18.45
CA VAL A 520 22.07 -0.07 -17.83
C VAL A 520 20.93 -0.25 -18.83
N GLY A 521 19.88 -0.91 -18.37
CA GLY A 521 18.67 -1.22 -19.10
C GLY A 521 18.73 -2.44 -20.04
N ASP A 522 19.85 -3.15 -20.10
CA ASP A 522 19.85 -4.52 -20.62
C ASP A 522 18.95 -5.41 -19.74
N GLN A 523 18.43 -6.49 -20.33
CA GLN A 523 17.64 -7.47 -19.59
C GLN A 523 18.46 -8.70 -19.20
N PHE A 524 18.19 -9.23 -18.01
CA PHE A 524 18.85 -10.41 -17.44
C PHE A 524 17.87 -11.32 -16.71
N VAL A 525 18.32 -12.53 -16.38
CA VAL A 525 17.57 -13.50 -15.57
C VAL A 525 18.23 -13.74 -14.22
N LEU A 526 17.52 -14.24 -13.22
CA LEU A 526 18.14 -14.53 -11.92
C LEU A 526 19.01 -15.80 -11.94
N THR A 527 18.55 -16.84 -12.64
CA THR A 527 19.23 -18.14 -12.74
C THR A 527 19.28 -18.59 -14.19
N PRO A 528 20.32 -18.19 -14.96
CA PRO A 528 20.50 -18.62 -16.33
C PRO A 528 20.63 -20.14 -16.43
N ASN A 529 20.02 -20.72 -17.46
CA ASN A 529 20.17 -22.13 -17.78
C ASN A 529 20.19 -22.35 -19.30
N ALA A 530 20.39 -23.60 -19.72
CA ALA A 530 20.51 -23.96 -21.14
C ALA A 530 19.26 -23.64 -21.99
N THR A 531 18.08 -23.51 -21.38
CA THR A 531 16.81 -23.26 -22.07
C THR A 531 16.33 -21.81 -21.98
N PHE A 532 16.77 -21.07 -20.96
CA PHE A 532 16.41 -19.68 -20.74
C PHE A 532 17.56 -18.94 -20.08
N ALA A 533 18.13 -17.97 -20.79
CA ALA A 533 19.28 -17.17 -20.37
C ALA A 533 19.06 -15.69 -20.73
N ASP A 534 20.01 -14.81 -20.40
CA ASP A 534 19.89 -13.36 -20.61
C ASP A 534 19.53 -13.00 -22.06
N ALA A 535 20.20 -13.62 -23.03
CA ALA A 535 19.90 -13.41 -24.45
C ALA A 535 18.48 -13.83 -24.86
N THR A 536 17.84 -14.74 -24.11
CA THR A 536 16.44 -15.12 -24.34
C THR A 536 15.50 -13.95 -24.05
N CYS A 537 15.77 -13.15 -23.00
CA CYS A 537 14.97 -11.98 -22.65
C CYS A 537 14.87 -10.99 -23.81
N ASN A 538 15.98 -10.72 -24.49
CA ASN A 538 16.05 -9.80 -25.64
C ASN A 538 15.13 -10.20 -26.81
N THR A 539 14.68 -11.46 -26.87
CA THR A 539 13.80 -11.98 -27.94
C THR A 539 12.37 -12.26 -27.49
N LYS A 540 12.14 -12.41 -26.18
CA LYS A 540 10.85 -12.83 -25.61
C LYS A 540 10.15 -11.72 -24.85
N SER A 541 10.91 -10.84 -24.21
CA SER A 541 10.40 -9.74 -23.42
C SER A 541 10.40 -8.43 -24.21
N VAL A 542 9.46 -7.56 -23.91
CA VAL A 542 9.50 -6.17 -24.33
C VAL A 542 10.36 -5.41 -23.32
N PRO A 543 11.48 -4.78 -23.75
CA PRO A 543 12.31 -4.02 -22.84
C PRO A 543 11.64 -2.71 -22.44
N ALA A 544 12.01 -2.22 -21.25
CA ALA A 544 11.65 -0.91 -20.77
C ALA A 544 12.05 0.20 -21.75
N LYS A 545 11.43 1.38 -21.63
CA LYS A 545 11.83 2.59 -22.34
C LYS A 545 12.79 3.46 -21.53
N LEU A 546 12.76 3.33 -20.21
CA LEU A 546 13.71 3.94 -19.30
C LEU A 546 13.85 3.05 -18.05
N ALA A 547 15.09 2.81 -17.64
CA ALA A 547 15.42 2.23 -16.34
C ALA A 547 15.44 3.34 -15.28
N LEU A 548 14.82 3.07 -14.15
CA LEU A 548 14.79 3.92 -12.96
C LEU A 548 15.62 3.25 -11.86
N GLN A 549 16.11 4.06 -10.92
CA GLN A 549 16.91 3.56 -9.80
C GLN A 549 16.12 2.49 -9.05
N ALA A 550 16.75 1.33 -8.83
CA ALA A 550 16.18 0.21 -8.09
C ALA A 550 15.57 0.68 -6.76
N HIS A 551 14.40 0.14 -6.42
CA HIS A 551 13.65 0.41 -5.18
C HIS A 551 13.12 1.83 -5.02
N SER A 552 13.05 2.63 -6.10
CA SER A 552 12.46 3.97 -6.04
C SER A 552 10.96 3.94 -5.75
N ALA A 553 10.32 2.81 -6.07
CA ALA A 553 8.92 2.51 -5.85
C ALA A 553 8.00 3.57 -6.49
N PRO A 554 7.99 3.70 -7.83
CA PRO A 554 7.19 4.70 -8.49
C PRO A 554 5.70 4.35 -8.44
N LEU A 555 4.84 5.33 -8.12
CA LEU A 555 3.41 5.04 -7.90
C LEU A 555 2.45 5.78 -8.82
N ASP A 556 2.87 6.87 -9.44
CA ASP A 556 2.02 7.64 -10.36
C ASP A 556 2.86 8.50 -11.30
N ALA A 557 2.26 8.89 -12.42
CA ALA A 557 2.90 9.78 -13.36
C ALA A 557 1.90 10.63 -14.15
N ILE A 558 2.34 11.84 -14.53
CA ILE A 558 1.53 12.73 -15.38
C ILE A 558 2.42 13.54 -16.32
N PHE A 559 2.02 13.63 -17.59
CA PHE A 559 2.67 14.48 -18.58
C PHE A 559 2.34 15.95 -18.33
N ASP A 560 3.32 16.84 -18.55
CA ASP A 560 3.05 18.27 -18.68
C ASP A 560 2.12 18.56 -19.86
N LYS A 561 1.50 19.75 -19.89
CA LYS A 561 0.53 20.14 -20.92
C LYS A 561 1.04 19.97 -22.35
N ASN A 562 2.34 20.10 -22.57
CA ASN A 562 2.98 20.03 -23.88
C ASN A 562 3.57 18.64 -24.18
N TYR A 563 3.41 17.67 -23.27
CA TYR A 563 3.96 16.32 -23.37
C TYR A 563 5.49 16.28 -23.58
N THR A 564 6.19 17.32 -23.11
CA THR A 564 7.65 17.43 -23.17
C THR A 564 8.33 16.90 -21.91
N ASN A 565 7.58 16.72 -20.84
CA ASN A 565 8.06 16.14 -19.60
C ASN A 565 7.01 15.22 -18.99
N LEU A 566 7.44 14.06 -18.49
CA LEU A 566 6.68 13.20 -17.62
C LEU A 566 7.15 13.43 -16.17
N TYR A 567 6.22 13.73 -15.27
CA TYR A 567 6.50 13.79 -13.84
C TYR A 567 6.16 12.45 -13.21
N VAL A 568 7.03 11.91 -12.36
CA VAL A 568 6.86 10.61 -11.73
C VAL A 568 7.08 10.73 -10.22
N THR A 569 6.19 10.16 -9.42
CA THR A 569 6.29 10.09 -7.97
C THR A 569 7.07 8.86 -7.56
N PHE A 570 8.21 9.05 -6.88
CA PHE A 570 8.99 7.96 -6.27
C PHE A 570 8.67 7.89 -4.78
N HIS A 571 7.96 6.82 -4.38
CA HIS A 571 7.43 6.65 -3.03
C HIS A 571 8.52 6.37 -1.99
N GLY A 572 9.64 5.80 -2.43
CA GLY A 572 10.81 5.54 -1.60
C GLY A 572 10.97 4.10 -1.17
N SER A 573 12.23 3.67 -1.11
CA SER A 573 12.63 2.28 -0.87
C SER A 573 12.35 1.82 0.55
N TRP A 574 11.93 0.58 0.68
CA TRP A 574 12.04 -0.18 1.95
C TRP A 574 13.19 -1.20 1.90
N ASN A 575 13.51 -1.72 0.71
CA ASN A 575 14.45 -2.80 0.49
C ASN A 575 15.80 -2.33 -0.10
N ARG A 576 16.36 -1.28 0.49
CA ARG A 576 17.67 -0.74 0.08
C ARG A 576 18.35 -0.05 1.25
N ASN A 577 19.66 -0.25 1.39
CA ASN A 577 20.48 0.47 2.36
C ASN A 577 21.75 1.05 1.71
N PRO A 578 21.97 2.39 1.72
CA PRO A 578 21.05 3.42 2.22
C PRO A 578 19.76 3.51 1.40
N SER A 579 18.72 4.18 1.92
CA SER A 579 17.45 4.31 1.20
C SER A 579 17.53 5.27 0.00
N THR A 580 16.59 5.14 -0.94
CA THR A 580 16.45 5.98 -2.16
C THR A 580 14.98 6.30 -2.46
N GLY A 581 14.71 7.15 -3.45
CA GLY A 581 13.38 7.63 -3.81
C GLY A 581 12.93 8.83 -2.97
N PHE A 582 11.71 8.79 -2.40
CA PHE A 582 11.14 9.87 -1.56
C PHE A 582 11.14 11.25 -2.26
N LYS A 583 10.76 11.26 -3.54
CA LYS A 583 10.96 12.39 -4.45
C LYS A 583 9.97 12.41 -5.60
N VAL A 584 9.88 13.56 -6.26
CA VAL A 584 9.21 13.70 -7.56
C VAL A 584 10.28 14.00 -8.59
N VAL A 585 10.30 13.22 -9.66
CA VAL A 585 11.26 13.38 -10.74
C VAL A 585 10.59 13.87 -12.01
N LYS A 586 11.37 14.51 -12.87
CA LYS A 586 10.98 14.95 -14.21
C LYS A 586 11.81 14.20 -15.24
N VAL A 587 11.14 13.43 -16.08
CA VAL A 587 11.69 12.71 -17.23
C VAL A 587 11.42 13.52 -18.49
N PRO A 588 12.44 14.04 -19.20
CA PRO A 588 12.23 14.74 -20.46
C PRO A 588 11.76 13.77 -21.56
N PHE A 589 10.75 14.17 -22.32
CA PHE A 589 10.19 13.42 -23.45
C PHE A 589 10.30 14.19 -24.76
N VAL A 590 10.25 13.46 -25.86
CA VAL A 590 10.21 13.99 -27.22
C VAL A 590 9.29 13.14 -28.10
N LYS A 591 8.59 13.77 -29.04
CA LYS A 591 7.88 13.09 -30.11
C LYS A 591 8.79 12.97 -31.33
N GLY A 592 9.23 11.74 -31.62
CA GLY A 592 9.99 11.40 -32.82
C GLY A 592 9.08 10.84 -33.93
N ALA A 593 9.69 10.35 -35.00
CA ALA A 593 8.96 9.72 -36.12
C ALA A 593 8.16 8.48 -35.69
N ASN A 594 8.60 7.79 -34.64
CA ASN A 594 8.00 6.55 -34.12
C ASN A 594 7.11 6.77 -32.89
N GLY A 595 6.70 8.02 -32.62
CA GLY A 595 5.91 8.41 -31.45
C GLY A 595 6.73 9.02 -30.31
N PHE A 596 6.15 9.05 -29.11
CA PHE A 596 6.80 9.60 -27.92
C PHE A 596 7.86 8.65 -27.35
N ALA A 597 8.94 9.22 -26.81
CA ALA A 597 9.95 8.50 -26.07
C ALA A 597 10.65 9.42 -25.05
N PRO A 598 11.20 8.87 -23.96
CA PRO A 598 12.18 9.57 -23.14
C PRO A 598 13.34 10.10 -23.99
N LYS A 599 13.82 11.32 -23.73
CA LYS A 599 14.95 11.91 -24.48
C LYS A 599 16.25 11.15 -24.26
N SER A 600 16.48 10.70 -23.03
CA SER A 600 17.56 9.78 -22.72
C SER A 600 17.04 8.37 -22.95
N ALA A 601 17.47 7.74 -24.05
CA ALA A 601 17.20 6.33 -24.27
C ALA A 601 18.06 5.48 -23.32
N ILE A 602 17.56 4.29 -22.96
CA ILE A 602 18.28 3.28 -22.17
C ILE A 602 19.74 3.09 -22.62
N ALA A 603 19.97 3.04 -23.94
CA ALA A 603 21.25 2.67 -24.52
C ALA A 603 22.33 3.78 -24.50
N GLN A 604 22.14 4.92 -23.82
CA GLN A 604 22.98 6.11 -24.06
C GLN A 604 23.64 6.86 -22.89
N SER A 605 23.52 6.52 -21.59
CA SER A 605 24.24 7.38 -20.63
C SER A 605 24.51 6.87 -19.21
N ASN A 606 25.68 7.28 -18.71
CA ASN A 606 26.03 7.54 -17.30
C ASN A 606 25.12 8.61 -16.63
N VAL A 607 23.90 8.81 -17.13
CA VAL A 607 22.92 9.81 -16.67
C VAL A 607 21.59 9.07 -16.56
N THR A 608 20.94 9.22 -15.41
CA THR A 608 19.72 8.48 -15.02
C THR A 608 18.48 8.73 -15.88
N GLY A 609 18.55 9.67 -16.85
CA GLY A 609 17.43 10.01 -17.73
C GLY A 609 16.32 10.85 -17.11
N TYR A 610 16.46 11.23 -15.84
CA TYR A 610 15.52 12.09 -15.11
C TYR A 610 16.23 13.07 -14.17
N THR A 611 15.48 14.05 -13.66
CA THR A 611 15.98 15.04 -12.71
C THR A 611 15.01 15.20 -11.55
N ASP A 612 15.52 15.30 -10.32
CA ASP A 612 14.72 15.58 -9.13
C ASP A 612 14.14 16.99 -9.20
N ILE A 613 12.83 17.15 -8.95
CA ILE A 613 12.17 18.46 -8.84
C ILE A 613 11.64 18.75 -7.44
N LEU A 614 11.35 17.70 -6.67
CA LEU A 614 11.05 17.74 -5.24
C LEU A 614 11.71 16.54 -4.58
N ARG A 615 12.34 16.69 -3.42
CA ARG A 615 12.95 15.59 -2.66
C ARG A 615 12.96 15.90 -1.16
N ASN A 616 13.06 14.86 -0.34
CA ASN A 616 13.46 15.03 1.05
C ASN A 616 14.97 15.37 1.13
N PRO A 617 15.43 16.10 2.16
CA PRO A 617 16.86 16.13 2.49
C PRO A 617 17.30 14.74 2.99
N GLU A 618 18.60 14.43 2.88
CA GLU A 618 19.20 13.22 3.46
C GLU A 618 18.40 11.94 3.16
N VAL A 619 18.13 11.70 1.87
CA VAL A 619 17.27 10.60 1.40
C VAL A 619 17.76 9.26 1.93
N GLU A 620 19.06 9.09 2.15
CA GLU A 620 19.69 7.91 2.74
C GLU A 620 19.10 7.51 4.10
N ASN A 621 18.59 8.47 4.87
CA ASN A 621 17.99 8.30 6.20
C ASN A 621 16.47 8.21 6.17
N CYS A 622 15.85 8.23 4.98
CA CYS A 622 14.40 8.19 4.86
C CYS A 622 13.81 6.83 5.21
N SER A 623 12.56 6.86 5.66
CA SER A 623 11.75 5.68 5.93
C SER A 623 10.27 6.04 5.83
N THR A 624 9.40 5.04 6.01
CA THR A 624 7.95 5.21 6.12
C THR A 624 7.52 6.27 7.15
N THR A 625 8.37 6.60 8.12
CA THR A 625 7.99 7.47 9.26
C THR A 625 8.81 8.75 9.38
N GLN A 626 9.73 9.01 8.46
CA GLN A 626 10.68 10.14 8.58
C GLN A 626 10.62 11.12 7.41
N CYS A 627 10.02 10.71 6.29
CA CYS A 627 10.05 11.48 5.06
C CYS A 627 8.66 11.56 4.42
N PHE A 628 8.47 12.62 3.63
CA PHE A 628 7.36 12.70 2.69
C PHE A 628 7.50 11.58 1.64
N ARG A 629 6.42 10.85 1.38
CA ARG A 629 6.35 9.72 0.45
C ARG A 629 5.35 10.00 -0.67
N PRO A 630 5.77 10.54 -1.81
CA PRO A 630 4.87 10.87 -2.91
C PRO A 630 4.10 9.64 -3.42
N VAL A 631 2.77 9.72 -3.53
CA VAL A 631 1.91 8.66 -4.08
C VAL A 631 1.35 9.09 -5.43
N SER A 632 0.22 9.79 -5.44
CA SER A 632 -0.48 10.15 -6.67
C SER A 632 -0.29 11.61 -7.02
N ILE A 633 -0.49 11.94 -8.30
CA ILE A 633 -0.28 13.28 -8.83
C ILE A 633 -1.40 13.67 -9.81
N ALA A 634 -2.00 14.84 -9.59
CA ALA A 634 -2.90 15.46 -10.57
C ALA A 634 -2.54 16.92 -10.77
N LYS A 635 -2.81 17.43 -11.97
CA LYS A 635 -2.54 18.83 -12.33
C LYS A 635 -3.83 19.60 -12.47
N ASP A 636 -3.82 20.83 -11.96
CA ASP A 636 -4.85 21.80 -12.32
C ASP A 636 -4.56 22.45 -13.68
N LYS A 637 -5.49 23.30 -14.14
CA LYS A 637 -5.39 24.06 -15.40
C LYS A 637 -4.16 24.96 -15.52
N PHE A 638 -3.44 25.23 -14.42
CA PHE A 638 -2.24 26.07 -14.37
C PHE A 638 -0.96 25.25 -14.24
N GLU A 639 -1.03 23.92 -14.41
CA GLU A 639 0.09 22.99 -14.26
C GLU A 639 0.66 22.92 -12.83
N ARG A 640 -0.13 23.31 -11.81
CA ARG A 640 0.21 23.05 -10.41
C ARG A 640 -0.19 21.62 -10.08
N MET A 641 0.77 20.86 -9.56
CA MET A 641 0.65 19.44 -9.24
C MET A 641 0.24 19.26 -7.78
N TYR A 642 -0.88 18.59 -7.55
CA TYR A 642 -1.35 18.15 -6.24
C TYR A 642 -0.87 16.74 -6.00
N ILE A 643 -0.07 16.55 -4.96
CA ILE A 643 0.65 15.29 -4.69
C ILE A 643 0.32 14.82 -3.29
N THR A 644 -0.18 13.59 -3.18
CA THR A 644 -0.46 12.95 -1.90
C THR A 644 0.80 12.32 -1.31
N SER A 645 0.85 12.26 0.01
CA SER A 645 1.72 11.36 0.73
C SER A 645 0.97 10.60 1.81
N ASP A 646 1.05 9.28 1.73
CA ASP A 646 0.54 8.33 2.72
C ASP A 646 1.59 8.00 3.79
N SER A 647 2.58 8.88 4.00
CA SER A 647 3.63 8.70 5.00
C SER A 647 3.03 8.26 6.33
N GLY A 648 3.68 7.29 6.98
CA GLY A 648 3.21 6.73 8.23
C GLY A 648 3.21 7.76 9.36
N ALA A 649 4.00 8.83 9.25
CA ALA A 649 4.10 9.89 10.23
C ALA A 649 2.92 10.86 10.20
N GLU A 650 2.55 11.31 8.99
CA GLU A 650 1.41 12.17 8.73
C GLU A 650 0.96 11.96 7.28
N GLY A 651 -0.35 11.77 7.06
CA GLY A 651 -0.90 11.85 5.71
C GLY A 651 -0.98 13.30 5.26
N GLU A 652 -0.28 13.64 4.19
CA GLU A 652 -0.13 15.02 3.72
C GLU A 652 -0.56 15.14 2.25
N LEU A 653 -0.95 16.35 1.85
CA LEU A 653 -1.13 16.70 0.45
C LEU A 653 -0.41 18.01 0.19
N LEU A 654 0.40 18.05 -0.87
CA LEU A 654 1.13 19.24 -1.28
C LEU A 654 0.72 19.73 -2.65
N MET A 655 0.97 21.01 -2.91
CA MET A 655 0.95 21.61 -4.22
C MET A 655 2.38 21.95 -4.63
N LEU A 656 2.81 21.46 -5.80
CA LEU A 656 4.13 21.67 -6.42
C LEU A 656 3.95 22.35 -7.77
N GLY A 657 4.76 23.35 -8.07
CA GLY A 657 4.66 24.09 -9.33
C GLY A 657 5.85 25.00 -9.57
N ARG A 658 5.86 25.67 -10.73
CA ARG A 658 6.90 26.65 -11.07
C ARG A 658 6.78 27.89 -10.16
N ALA A 659 7.95 28.42 -9.80
CA ALA A 659 8.13 29.50 -8.84
C ALA A 659 7.54 30.84 -9.30
#